data_AF-A0A0D2N6P8-F1
#
_entry.id   AF-A0A0D2N6P8-F1
#
_cell.length_a   1.000
_cell.length_b   1.000
_cell.length_c   1.000
_cell.angle_alpha   90.00
_cell.angle_beta   90.00
_cell.angle_gamma   90.00
#
_symmetry.space_group_name_H-M   'P 1'
#
loop_
_entity.id
_entity.type
_entity.pdbx_description
1 polymer ?
#
loop_
_entity_poly.entity_id
_entity_poly.type
_entity_poly.pdbx_seq_one_letter_code
_entity_poly.pdbx_strand_id
1 'polypeptide(L)'
;MASSFSDTVLRLLLSCAEAIEDGDLKSADGFLHSILILAGESCYSDQRLVKYFADALVRRAYGLHPACSSFTFLVDPAAYYHSICYLINGVIENVIHDALMGIRRFHLIDFSIPYYYSFGNSVVRTLPTFSGEPLPVRVSYILPPFLKKYVKFSRQMEFLTRDAKEVNVKLEDELKVVYGNSLAEVDECEIDLKRRRDDEMVVVYYKFKLEKLVRDAKAMERELVRLKEINPTIVIMLDFYSNHAHSNFLTCFKDSFQYSLKTFEYYWEELDHYIDGKYGWECNREVGEGNNIIRRHPTLTEWQHLFSRAGFSRIPLNHKKDNLSVEDERWLEIMGEEEECLILGNEGCPMFFLSAWKPKVEDGHFNSISTNHKFGQGFDPNPAPLQPRQPFLEGLKLNRLAALAEIHDISKYLSCKYKLSLTLTLASKVNNMNETISDPNKKHVFFIQDNYCYTNDMTSYYFMLDYSKDMISGRPLIIEKAFESRDGYHFQPSLSKVEDYRDSTLQRYNIDGAVAICLQNRHTSDEVYIVEFYWPPTESEISKSLALRIFDDLKHMKTTFVTVKVQVPEIKLQEAISSIPTSANTAMPLKIAENAHIEQIVETKRNKQRKSWSKVWVDFDKFEEHGKQVAKCKHCPKVFTGSSKSGTTHLNNHSKVCPGKKKPNQESQLILPVDTNDRSSNV
;
A
#
# COMPACT_ATOMS: atom_id res chain seq x y z
N MET A 1 -20.73 -7.51 29.66
CA MET A 1 -19.40 -8.13 29.84
C MET A 1 -18.35 -7.53 28.90
N ALA A 2 -18.67 -7.15 27.66
CA ALA A 2 -17.73 -6.48 26.76
C ALA A 2 -17.18 -5.14 27.29
N SER A 3 -18.02 -4.32 27.94
CA SER A 3 -17.62 -2.99 28.46
C SER A 3 -16.59 -3.00 29.60
N SER A 4 -16.51 -4.08 30.39
CA SER A 4 -15.53 -4.18 31.49
C SER A 4 -14.15 -4.64 31.03
N PHE A 5 -14.10 -5.44 29.95
CA PHE A 5 -12.86 -5.90 29.35
C PHE A 5 -12.13 -4.73 28.67
N SER A 6 -12.83 -4.00 27.82
CA SER A 6 -12.27 -2.86 27.09
C SER A 6 -11.75 -1.75 28.01
N ASP A 7 -12.49 -1.40 29.07
CA ASP A 7 -12.03 -0.41 30.07
C ASP A 7 -10.78 -0.87 30.82
N THR A 8 -10.73 -2.15 31.21
CA THR A 8 -9.58 -2.71 31.94
C THR A 8 -8.32 -2.74 31.07
N VAL A 9 -8.46 -3.20 29.83
CA VAL A 9 -7.37 -3.24 28.85
C VAL A 9 -6.88 -1.84 28.50
N LEU A 10 -7.80 -0.89 28.26
CA LEU A 10 -7.44 0.50 28.00
C LEU A 10 -6.63 1.11 29.16
N ARG A 11 -7.07 0.90 30.41
CA ARG A 11 -6.32 1.38 31.58
C ARG A 11 -4.91 0.80 31.65
N LEU A 12 -4.75 -0.50 31.42
CA LEU A 12 -3.44 -1.15 31.45
C LEU A 12 -2.54 -0.66 30.32
N LEU A 13 -3.08 -0.51 29.10
CA LEU A 13 -2.36 0.04 27.96
C LEU A 13 -1.89 1.48 28.24
N LEU A 14 -2.72 2.31 28.87
CA LEU A 14 -2.35 3.67 29.26
C LEU A 14 -1.30 3.71 30.37
N SER A 15 -1.43 2.90 31.40
CA SER A 15 -0.41 2.77 32.45
C SER A 15 0.92 2.26 31.92
N CYS A 16 0.90 1.35 30.94
CA CYS A 16 2.10 0.92 30.23
C CYS A 16 2.72 2.07 29.41
N ALA A 17 1.88 2.85 28.72
CA ALA A 17 2.31 3.99 27.93
C ALA A 17 2.98 5.07 28.82
N GLU A 18 2.36 5.37 29.97
CA GLU A 18 2.90 6.29 30.99
C GLU A 18 4.26 5.80 31.51
N ALA A 19 4.36 4.53 31.91
CA ALA A 19 5.60 3.94 32.39
C ALA A 19 6.74 4.00 31.35
N ILE A 20 6.43 3.84 30.06
CA ILE A 20 7.40 3.98 28.97
C ILE A 20 7.87 5.43 28.80
N GLU A 21 6.97 6.41 28.90
CA GLU A 21 7.32 7.84 28.83
C GLU A 21 8.17 8.26 30.04
N ASP A 22 7.86 7.76 31.24
CA ASP A 22 8.61 8.02 32.47
C ASP A 22 9.95 7.26 32.54
N GLY A 23 10.10 6.21 31.73
CA GLY A 23 11.29 5.37 31.69
C GLY A 23 11.32 4.26 32.73
N ASP A 24 10.19 4.01 33.39
CA ASP A 24 9.99 2.86 34.25
C ASP A 24 9.69 1.61 33.41
N LEU A 25 10.73 1.06 32.79
CA LEU A 25 10.62 -0.15 31.97
C LEU A 25 10.23 -1.39 32.79
N LYS A 26 10.44 -1.37 34.11
CA LYS A 26 10.04 -2.46 35.01
C LYS A 26 8.53 -2.51 35.16
N SER A 27 7.90 -1.36 35.44
CA SER A 27 6.44 -1.28 35.49
C SER A 27 5.82 -1.52 34.11
N ALA A 28 6.43 -0.99 33.05
CA ALA A 28 5.98 -1.24 31.67
C ALA A 28 5.98 -2.73 31.31
N ASP A 29 7.03 -3.49 31.67
CA ASP A 29 7.09 -4.93 31.44
C ASP A 29 5.98 -5.68 32.20
N GLY A 30 5.73 -5.28 33.46
CA GLY A 30 4.64 -5.81 34.28
C GLY A 30 3.25 -5.54 33.68
N PHE A 31 3.01 -4.32 33.21
CA PHE A 31 1.75 -3.97 32.55
C PHE A 31 1.58 -4.73 31.23
N LEU A 32 2.62 -4.84 30.40
CA LEU A 32 2.59 -5.64 29.17
C LEU A 32 2.25 -7.11 29.46
N HIS A 33 2.80 -7.67 30.53
CA HIS A 33 2.45 -9.03 30.94
C HIS A 33 0.95 -9.17 31.21
N SER A 34 0.35 -8.26 31.97
CA SER A 34 -1.10 -8.26 32.25
C SER A 34 -1.95 -8.02 30.99
N ILE A 35 -1.53 -7.10 30.10
CA ILE A 35 -2.20 -6.81 28.83
C ILE A 35 -2.28 -8.08 27.97
N LEU A 36 -1.16 -8.79 27.86
CA LEU A 36 -1.07 -9.98 27.03
C LEU A 36 -1.85 -11.17 27.62
N ILE A 37 -1.97 -11.23 28.97
CA ILE A 37 -2.87 -12.18 29.66
C ILE A 37 -4.30 -11.96 29.20
N LEU A 38 -4.79 -10.73 29.33
CA LEU A 38 -6.15 -10.38 28.97
C LEU A 38 -6.43 -10.59 27.48
N ALA A 39 -5.49 -10.24 26.61
CA ALA A 39 -5.61 -10.50 25.17
C ALA A 39 -5.64 -12.00 24.84
N GLY A 40 -5.11 -12.87 25.69
CA GLY A 40 -5.20 -14.32 25.52
C GLY A 40 -6.60 -14.88 25.82
N GLU A 41 -7.39 -14.16 26.61
CA GLU A 41 -8.70 -14.59 27.12
C GLU A 41 -9.89 -13.97 26.35
N SER A 42 -9.62 -13.04 25.43
CA SER A 42 -10.63 -12.30 24.67
C SER A 42 -11.03 -12.98 23.36
N CYS A 43 -12.05 -12.44 22.70
CA CYS A 43 -12.37 -12.83 21.33
C CYS A 43 -11.21 -12.50 20.37
N TYR A 44 -11.22 -13.12 19.19
CA TYR A 44 -10.11 -13.03 18.23
C TYR A 44 -9.84 -11.60 17.74
N SER A 45 -10.89 -10.78 17.55
CA SER A 45 -10.78 -9.38 17.15
C SER A 45 -10.10 -8.54 18.23
N ASP A 46 -10.61 -8.59 19.46
CA ASP A 46 -10.05 -7.86 20.61
C ASP A 46 -8.59 -8.24 20.86
N GLN A 47 -8.28 -9.53 20.80
CA GLN A 47 -6.93 -10.03 21.00
C GLN A 47 -5.93 -9.37 20.04
N ARG A 48 -6.32 -9.24 18.78
CA ARG A 48 -5.47 -8.71 17.71
C ARG A 48 -5.25 -7.21 17.89
N LEU A 49 -6.32 -6.48 18.16
CA LEU A 49 -6.26 -5.05 18.47
C LEU A 49 -5.32 -4.75 19.64
N VAL A 50 -5.45 -5.50 20.73
CA VAL A 50 -4.62 -5.30 21.92
C VAL A 50 -3.15 -5.60 21.65
N LYS A 51 -2.85 -6.67 20.91
CA LYS A 51 -1.47 -7.01 20.49
C LYS A 51 -0.85 -5.92 19.62
N TYR A 52 -1.63 -5.30 18.73
CA TYR A 52 -1.18 -4.20 17.88
C TYR A 52 -0.79 -2.96 18.70
N PHE A 53 -1.61 -2.56 19.67
CA PHE A 53 -1.27 -1.44 20.55
C PHE A 53 -0.08 -1.76 21.47
N ALA A 54 0.06 -3.01 21.93
CA ALA A 54 1.24 -3.46 22.68
C ALA A 54 2.53 -3.41 21.85
N ASP A 55 2.48 -3.85 20.59
CA ASP A 55 3.61 -3.75 19.65
C ASP A 55 4.02 -2.28 19.42
N ALA A 56 3.05 -1.38 19.22
CA ALA A 56 3.31 0.05 19.04
C ALA A 56 4.03 0.68 20.25
N LEU A 57 3.65 0.29 21.48
CA LEU A 57 4.31 0.74 22.70
C LEU A 57 5.77 0.29 22.77
N VAL A 58 6.05 -0.96 22.42
CA VAL A 58 7.41 -1.52 22.44
C VAL A 58 8.29 -0.89 21.38
N ARG A 59 7.75 -0.73 20.16
CA ARG A 59 8.43 -0.03 19.08
C ARG A 59 8.80 1.40 19.50
N ARG A 60 7.89 2.09 20.18
CA ARG A 60 8.17 3.42 20.74
C ARG A 60 9.24 3.40 21.83
N ALA A 61 9.18 2.47 22.77
CA ALA A 61 10.14 2.38 23.87
C ALA A 61 11.59 2.25 23.38
N TYR A 62 11.79 1.46 22.33
CA TYR A 62 13.12 1.13 21.79
C TYR A 62 13.47 1.85 20.49
N GLY A 63 12.61 2.75 19.99
CA GLY A 63 12.83 3.46 18.73
C GLY A 63 12.92 2.53 17.52
N LEU A 64 12.17 1.42 17.53
CA LEU A 64 12.10 0.49 16.41
C LEU A 64 11.20 1.10 15.33
N HIS A 65 11.76 1.32 14.15
CA HIS A 65 11.05 1.82 12.99
C HIS A 65 11.09 0.77 11.87
N PRO A 66 9.94 0.38 11.30
CA PRO A 66 9.87 -0.42 10.08
C PRO A 66 10.82 0.07 9.01
N ALA A 67 11.55 -0.86 8.41
CA ALA A 67 12.53 -0.59 7.36
C ALA A 67 11.94 -0.05 6.05
N CYS A 68 10.61 0.00 5.91
CA CYS A 68 9.94 0.45 4.69
C CYS A 68 8.82 1.45 5.02
N SER A 69 8.98 2.68 4.54
CA SER A 69 7.97 3.75 4.51
C SER A 69 6.94 3.54 3.40
N SER A 70 6.63 2.29 3.04
CA SER A 70 5.66 2.05 1.98
C SER A 70 4.35 2.70 2.40
N PHE A 71 3.89 3.66 1.58
CA PHE A 71 2.56 4.24 1.65
C PHE A 71 1.57 3.16 1.25
N THR A 72 1.32 2.28 2.20
CA THR A 72 0.51 1.10 2.02
C THR A 72 -0.78 1.34 2.81
N PHE A 73 -1.88 1.26 2.05
CA PHE A 73 -3.22 1.72 2.32
C PHE A 73 -3.85 1.03 3.53
N LEU A 74 -3.84 1.71 4.68
CA LEU A 74 -4.74 1.33 5.76
C LEU A 74 -6.19 1.49 5.32
N VAL A 75 -6.88 0.36 5.43
CA VAL A 75 -8.31 0.18 5.68
C VAL A 75 -9.20 1.15 4.92
N ASP A 76 -9.83 0.64 3.87
CA ASP A 76 -10.97 1.31 3.29
C ASP A 76 -12.17 1.19 4.28
N PRO A 77 -12.65 2.28 4.92
CA PRO A 77 -13.86 2.29 5.75
C PRO A 77 -15.15 2.08 4.93
N ALA A 78 -15.04 1.45 3.77
CA ALA A 78 -16.08 0.92 2.90
C ALA A 78 -17.37 0.52 3.61
N ALA A 79 -17.22 -0.32 4.65
CA ALA A 79 -18.28 -0.81 5.53
C ALA A 79 -19.11 0.35 6.10
N TYR A 80 -18.44 1.28 6.77
CA TYR A 80 -19.06 2.48 7.34
C TYR A 80 -19.73 3.34 6.27
N TYR A 81 -19.07 3.53 5.13
CA TYR A 81 -19.62 4.36 4.05
C TYR A 81 -21.01 3.90 3.63
N HIS A 82 -21.27 2.58 3.58
CA HIS A 82 -22.58 2.07 3.19
C HIS A 82 -23.72 2.59 4.09
N SER A 83 -23.51 2.59 5.40
CA SER A 83 -24.47 3.05 6.40
C SER A 83 -24.72 4.57 6.30
N ILE A 84 -23.72 5.34 5.85
CA ILE A 84 -23.78 6.80 5.70
C ILE A 84 -24.11 7.28 4.29
N CYS A 85 -24.03 6.45 3.23
CA CYS A 85 -24.19 6.85 1.83
C CYS A 85 -25.39 7.77 1.64
N TYR A 86 -26.57 7.35 2.06
CA TYR A 86 -27.80 8.11 1.88
C TYR A 86 -27.78 9.43 2.65
N LEU A 87 -27.18 9.42 3.85
CA LEU A 87 -27.11 10.57 4.74
C LEU A 87 -26.19 11.66 4.18
N ILE A 88 -24.97 11.30 3.79
CA ILE A 88 -23.98 12.24 3.28
C ILE A 88 -24.27 12.64 1.84
N ASN A 89 -24.85 11.75 1.03
CA ASN A 89 -25.18 12.05 -0.36
C ASN A 89 -26.18 13.22 -0.44
N GLY A 90 -27.19 13.27 0.44
CA GLY A 90 -28.13 14.39 0.47
C GLY A 90 -27.47 15.73 0.86
N VAL A 91 -26.48 15.71 1.76
CA VAL A 91 -25.71 16.91 2.12
C VAL A 91 -24.84 17.36 0.94
N ILE A 92 -24.14 16.42 0.30
CA ILE A 92 -23.33 16.68 -0.89
C ILE A 92 -24.19 17.19 -2.04
N GLU A 93 -25.35 16.58 -2.26
CA GLU A 93 -26.33 16.95 -3.28
C GLU A 93 -26.72 18.42 -3.14
N ASN A 94 -27.04 18.88 -1.94
CA ASN A 94 -27.39 20.28 -1.68
C ASN A 94 -26.24 21.23 -2.02
N VAL A 95 -25.01 20.90 -1.62
CA VAL A 95 -23.82 21.71 -1.90
C VAL A 95 -23.56 21.81 -3.41
N ILE A 96 -23.74 20.71 -4.13
CA ILE A 96 -23.61 20.68 -5.59
C ILE A 96 -24.76 21.49 -6.22
N HIS A 97 -25.99 21.30 -5.76
CA HIS A 97 -27.19 21.96 -6.27
C HIS A 97 -27.08 23.49 -6.20
N ASP A 98 -26.58 24.03 -5.09
CA ASP A 98 -26.40 25.47 -4.90
C ASP A 98 -25.39 26.10 -5.88
N ALA A 99 -24.50 25.29 -6.48
CA ALA A 99 -23.52 25.71 -7.47
C ALA A 99 -23.91 25.43 -8.92
N LEU A 100 -25.11 24.88 -9.18
CA LEU A 100 -25.53 24.46 -10.54
C LEU A 100 -25.93 25.60 -11.48
N MET A 101 -26.10 26.83 -11.00
CA MET A 101 -26.61 27.91 -11.84
C MET A 101 -25.74 28.16 -13.08
N GLY A 102 -26.33 27.98 -14.27
CA GLY A 102 -25.65 28.19 -15.56
C GLY A 102 -24.81 27.00 -16.07
N ILE A 103 -24.73 25.92 -15.29
CA ILE A 103 -23.98 24.71 -15.64
C ILE A 103 -24.77 23.86 -16.64
N ARG A 104 -24.07 23.36 -17.66
CA ARG A 104 -24.63 22.46 -18.69
C ARG A 104 -23.92 21.14 -18.81
N ARG A 105 -22.80 20.95 -18.12
CA ARG A 105 -21.98 19.74 -18.14
C ARG A 105 -21.35 19.51 -16.78
N PHE A 106 -21.08 18.26 -16.46
CA PHE A 106 -20.52 17.89 -15.16
C PHE A 106 -19.35 16.93 -15.33
N HIS A 107 -18.29 17.13 -14.57
CA HIS A 107 -17.16 16.22 -14.48
C HIS A 107 -16.88 15.88 -13.02
N LEU A 108 -16.96 14.59 -12.70
CA LEU A 108 -16.75 14.06 -11.36
C LEU A 108 -15.44 13.26 -11.32
N ILE A 109 -14.51 13.70 -10.47
CA ILE A 109 -13.25 13.03 -10.20
C ILE A 109 -13.37 12.33 -8.85
N ASP A 110 -13.27 11.00 -8.85
CA ASP A 110 -13.53 10.15 -7.68
C ASP A 110 -12.31 9.29 -7.31
N PHE A 111 -12.02 9.23 -6.01
CA PHE A 111 -10.96 8.41 -5.42
C PHE A 111 -11.51 7.16 -4.70
N SER A 112 -12.83 6.94 -4.75
CA SER A 112 -13.48 5.81 -4.10
C SER A 112 -13.07 4.47 -4.72
N ILE A 113 -12.75 3.51 -3.86
CA ILE A 113 -12.39 2.16 -4.30
C ILE A 113 -13.67 1.40 -4.68
N PRO A 114 -13.74 0.77 -5.87
CA PRO A 114 -14.96 0.12 -6.29
C PRO A 114 -15.10 -1.29 -5.70
N TYR A 115 -16.25 -1.60 -5.09
CA TYR A 115 -16.49 -2.89 -4.40
C TYR A 115 -17.13 -3.96 -5.26
N TYR A 116 -16.93 -5.22 -4.82
CA TYR A 116 -17.20 -6.41 -5.59
C TYR A 116 -18.58 -7.03 -5.39
N TYR A 117 -19.15 -7.04 -4.17
CA TYR A 117 -20.29 -7.91 -3.90
C TYR A 117 -21.59 -7.27 -3.38
N SER A 118 -21.57 -6.13 -2.66
CA SER A 118 -22.79 -5.71 -1.94
C SER A 118 -23.22 -4.25 -2.01
N PHE A 119 -22.38 -3.34 -2.52
CA PHE A 119 -22.67 -1.92 -2.36
C PHE A 119 -23.25 -1.35 -3.65
N GLY A 120 -24.57 -1.31 -3.69
CA GLY A 120 -25.35 -0.99 -4.87
C GLY A 120 -25.61 0.49 -5.07
N ASN A 121 -24.65 1.41 -4.87
CA ASN A 121 -24.74 2.82 -5.26
C ASN A 121 -23.38 3.31 -5.79
N SER A 122 -23.42 4.15 -6.82
CA SER A 122 -22.26 4.80 -7.44
C SER A 122 -22.11 6.24 -6.96
N VAL A 123 -20.96 6.85 -7.23
CA VAL A 123 -20.67 8.25 -6.91
C VAL A 123 -21.68 9.23 -7.54
N VAL A 124 -22.36 8.86 -8.62
CA VAL A 124 -23.37 9.69 -9.28
C VAL A 124 -24.61 9.92 -8.40
N ARG A 125 -24.84 9.09 -7.37
CA ARG A 125 -25.88 9.33 -6.36
C ARG A 125 -25.63 10.53 -5.46
N THR A 126 -24.43 11.11 -5.52
CA THR A 126 -24.13 12.38 -4.85
C THR A 126 -24.69 13.59 -5.62
N LEU A 127 -25.12 13.39 -6.88
CA LEU A 127 -25.68 14.45 -7.71
C LEU A 127 -27.17 14.64 -7.44
N PRO A 128 -27.68 15.88 -7.60
CA PRO A 128 -29.10 16.12 -7.54
C PRO A 128 -29.85 15.47 -8.69
N THR A 129 -31.12 15.17 -8.47
CA THR A 129 -32.00 14.69 -9.53
C THR A 129 -32.34 15.84 -10.47
N PHE A 130 -31.91 15.75 -11.74
CA PHE A 130 -32.12 16.82 -12.71
C PHE A 130 -33.49 16.71 -13.38
N SER A 131 -34.23 17.82 -13.47
CA SER A 131 -35.47 17.89 -14.25
C SER A 131 -35.19 18.29 -15.70
N GLY A 132 -35.85 17.64 -16.67
CA GLY A 132 -35.75 17.99 -18.09
C GLY A 132 -34.73 17.14 -18.84
N GLU A 133 -33.98 17.76 -19.76
CA GLU A 133 -32.98 17.06 -20.56
C GLU A 133 -31.85 16.51 -19.69
N PRO A 134 -31.42 15.24 -19.87
CA PRO A 134 -30.39 14.64 -19.04
C PRO A 134 -29.07 15.42 -19.09
N LEU A 135 -28.54 15.78 -17.92
CA LEU A 135 -27.28 16.53 -17.84
C LEU A 135 -26.12 15.62 -18.30
N PRO A 136 -25.27 16.07 -19.24
CA PRO A 136 -24.08 15.33 -19.62
C PRO A 136 -23.05 15.27 -18.46
N VAL A 137 -22.68 14.06 -18.06
CA VAL A 137 -21.75 13.76 -16.96
C VAL A 137 -20.59 12.91 -17.45
N ARG A 138 -19.38 13.29 -17.07
CA ARG A 138 -18.17 12.47 -17.20
C ARG A 138 -17.67 12.07 -15.81
N VAL A 139 -17.26 10.81 -15.66
CA VAL A 139 -16.73 10.29 -14.39
C VAL A 139 -15.31 9.78 -14.60
N SER A 140 -14.41 10.13 -13.67
CA SER A 140 -12.99 9.82 -13.71
C SER A 140 -12.56 9.20 -12.39
N TYR A 141 -12.18 7.93 -12.39
CA TYR A 141 -11.69 7.25 -11.19
C TYR A 141 -10.16 7.30 -11.14
N ILE A 142 -9.62 7.69 -9.99
CA ILE A 142 -8.18 7.69 -9.72
C ILE A 142 -7.90 6.72 -8.59
N LEU A 143 -7.34 5.57 -8.95
CA LEU A 143 -7.11 4.47 -8.03
C LEU A 143 -5.62 4.24 -7.78
N PRO A 144 -5.23 3.78 -6.58
CA PRO A 144 -3.87 3.35 -6.32
C PRO A 144 -3.37 2.26 -7.30
N PRO A 145 -2.09 2.27 -7.73
CA PRO A 145 -1.57 1.31 -8.70
C PRO A 145 -1.71 -0.16 -8.32
N PHE A 146 -1.64 -0.48 -7.02
CA PHE A 146 -1.78 -1.86 -6.55
C PHE A 146 -3.18 -2.44 -6.84
N LEU A 147 -4.21 -1.60 -6.97
CA LEU A 147 -5.59 -2.01 -7.28
C LEU A 147 -5.79 -2.45 -8.72
N LYS A 148 -4.83 -2.21 -9.62
CA LYS A 148 -4.94 -2.58 -11.04
C LYS A 148 -5.15 -4.07 -11.26
N LYS A 149 -4.58 -4.92 -10.40
CA LYS A 149 -4.79 -6.38 -10.43
C LYS A 149 -6.10 -6.82 -9.78
N TYR A 150 -6.74 -5.93 -9.03
CA TYR A 150 -7.89 -6.24 -8.18
C TYR A 150 -9.19 -5.72 -8.68
N VAL A 151 -9.27 -4.61 -9.40
CA VAL A 151 -10.56 -3.96 -9.65
C VAL A 151 -11.11 -4.35 -11.02
N LYS A 152 -12.32 -4.92 -11.04
CA LYS A 152 -13.10 -5.22 -12.25
C LYS A 152 -14.26 -4.23 -12.33
N PHE A 153 -14.20 -3.34 -13.31
CA PHE A 153 -15.15 -2.23 -13.44
C PHE A 153 -16.50 -2.59 -14.07
N SER A 154 -16.69 -3.81 -14.58
CA SER A 154 -17.96 -4.19 -15.23
C SER A 154 -19.17 -3.99 -14.32
N ARG A 155 -19.09 -4.45 -13.05
CA ARG A 155 -20.18 -4.30 -12.07
C ARG A 155 -20.37 -2.85 -11.62
N GLN A 156 -19.30 -2.07 -11.61
CA GLN A 156 -19.35 -0.66 -11.24
C GLN A 156 -19.98 0.18 -12.34
N MET A 157 -19.75 -0.19 -13.59
CA MET A 157 -20.48 0.37 -14.72
C MET A 157 -21.98 0.08 -14.64
N GLU A 158 -22.39 -1.12 -14.17
CA GLU A 158 -23.81 -1.44 -13.96
C GLU A 158 -24.45 -0.49 -12.94
N PHE A 159 -23.81 -0.30 -11.78
CA PHE A 159 -24.29 0.64 -10.76
C PHE A 159 -24.31 2.08 -11.27
N LEU A 160 -23.23 2.51 -11.93
CA LEU A 160 -23.12 3.85 -12.51
C LEU A 160 -24.21 4.12 -13.54
N THR A 161 -24.47 3.16 -14.42
CA THR A 161 -25.50 3.28 -15.47
C THR A 161 -26.91 3.28 -14.89
N ARG A 162 -27.18 2.45 -13.87
CA ARG A 162 -28.47 2.43 -13.18
C ARG A 162 -28.71 3.76 -12.47
N ASP A 163 -27.76 4.22 -11.66
CA ASP A 163 -27.91 5.45 -10.89
C ASP A 163 -27.96 6.69 -11.78
N ALA A 164 -27.21 6.70 -12.88
CA ALA A 164 -27.27 7.77 -13.86
C ALA A 164 -28.69 7.97 -14.42
N LYS A 165 -29.43 6.88 -14.65
CA LYS A 165 -30.84 6.97 -15.08
C LYS A 165 -31.72 7.55 -13.98
N GLU A 166 -31.49 7.17 -12.73
CA GLU A 166 -32.31 7.61 -11.61
C GLU A 166 -32.15 9.09 -11.29
N VAL A 167 -30.94 9.65 -11.41
CA VAL A 167 -30.70 11.10 -11.23
C VAL A 167 -30.87 11.90 -12.53
N ASN A 168 -31.30 11.25 -13.62
CA ASN A 168 -31.51 11.85 -14.94
C ASN A 168 -30.24 12.52 -15.54
N VAL A 169 -29.15 11.76 -15.62
CA VAL A 169 -27.89 12.20 -16.26
C VAL A 169 -27.47 11.29 -17.40
N LYS A 170 -26.76 11.86 -18.38
CA LYS A 170 -26.22 11.16 -19.54
C LYS A 170 -24.70 11.02 -19.41
N LEU A 171 -24.21 9.79 -19.31
CA LEU A 171 -22.78 9.52 -19.32
C LEU A 171 -22.19 9.79 -20.71
N GLU A 172 -21.18 10.65 -20.81
CA GLU A 172 -20.65 11.12 -22.11
C GLU A 172 -19.53 10.26 -22.70
N ASP A 173 -18.66 9.74 -21.84
CA ASP A 173 -17.47 8.99 -22.23
C ASP A 173 -17.55 7.57 -21.64
N GLU A 174 -16.79 6.63 -22.21
CA GLU A 174 -16.47 5.39 -21.51
C GLU A 174 -15.83 5.73 -20.16
N LEU A 175 -16.16 4.96 -19.12
CA LEU A 175 -15.61 5.13 -17.78
C LEU A 175 -14.08 5.14 -17.85
N LYS A 176 -13.48 6.26 -17.45
CA LYS A 176 -12.03 6.39 -17.40
C LYS A 176 -11.51 6.08 -16.01
N VAL A 177 -10.55 5.16 -15.97
CA VAL A 177 -9.87 4.75 -14.75
C VAL A 177 -8.38 4.93 -14.97
N VAL A 178 -7.75 5.70 -14.10
CA VAL A 178 -6.29 5.85 -14.08
C VAL A 178 -5.75 5.38 -12.74
N TYR A 179 -4.53 4.84 -12.80
CA TYR A 179 -3.88 4.23 -11.66
C TYR A 179 -2.72 5.11 -11.17
N GLY A 180 -2.92 5.83 -10.08
CA GLY A 180 -1.95 6.71 -9.43
C GLY A 180 -2.27 6.92 -7.96
N ASN A 181 -1.25 7.15 -7.11
CA ASN A 181 -1.49 7.39 -5.69
C ASN A 181 -1.92 8.83 -5.40
N SER A 182 -1.87 9.74 -6.37
CA SER A 182 -2.17 11.16 -6.23
C SER A 182 -2.64 11.73 -7.58
N LEU A 183 -3.33 12.87 -7.61
CA LEU A 183 -3.56 13.62 -8.85
C LEU A 183 -2.25 13.96 -9.55
N ALA A 184 -1.20 14.22 -8.78
CA ALA A 184 0.12 14.61 -9.30
C ALA A 184 0.85 13.47 -10.03
N GLU A 185 0.49 12.22 -9.78
CA GLU A 185 1.04 11.04 -10.47
C GLU A 185 0.31 10.70 -11.77
N VAL A 186 -0.86 11.31 -12.00
CA VAL A 186 -1.71 11.01 -13.16
C VAL A 186 -1.30 11.85 -14.36
N ASP A 187 -0.91 11.19 -15.46
CA ASP A 187 -0.54 11.84 -16.72
C ASP A 187 -1.79 12.44 -17.43
N GLU A 188 -1.68 13.69 -17.89
CA GLU A 188 -2.70 14.38 -18.70
C GLU A 188 -3.02 13.64 -20.00
N CYS A 189 -2.05 12.90 -20.53
CA CYS A 189 -2.22 12.11 -21.74
C CYS A 189 -3.14 10.90 -21.51
N GLU A 190 -3.22 10.39 -20.28
CA GLU A 190 -4.08 9.27 -19.91
C GLU A 190 -5.51 9.74 -19.58
N ILE A 191 -5.64 10.88 -18.89
CA ILE A 191 -6.93 11.45 -18.54
C ILE A 191 -6.89 12.98 -18.44
N ASP A 192 -7.83 13.59 -19.15
CA ASP A 192 -8.04 15.04 -19.09
C ASP A 192 -8.85 15.38 -17.82
N LEU A 193 -8.18 15.90 -16.78
CA LEU A 193 -8.83 16.26 -15.52
C LEU A 193 -9.32 17.71 -15.49
N LYS A 194 -8.91 18.54 -16.46
CA LYS A 194 -9.19 19.98 -16.46
C LYS A 194 -10.60 20.26 -16.97
N ARG A 195 -11.10 21.43 -16.61
CA ARG A 195 -12.31 22.00 -17.19
C ARG A 195 -12.13 22.19 -18.70
N ARG A 196 -13.04 21.63 -19.50
CA ARG A 196 -13.09 21.73 -20.97
C ARG A 196 -13.85 22.97 -21.45
N ARG A 197 -14.83 23.44 -20.68
CA ARG A 197 -15.69 24.59 -21.03
C ARG A 197 -16.10 25.38 -19.78
N ASP A 198 -16.41 26.66 -19.96
CA ASP A 198 -16.85 27.53 -18.85
C ASP A 198 -18.19 27.09 -18.24
N ASP A 199 -19.04 26.38 -19.01
CA ASP A 199 -20.31 25.81 -18.54
C ASP A 199 -20.18 24.38 -17.99
N GLU A 200 -18.95 23.89 -17.78
CA GLU A 200 -18.65 22.60 -17.15
C GLU A 200 -18.28 22.78 -15.67
N MET A 201 -19.05 22.13 -14.80
CA MET A 201 -18.74 22.02 -13.38
C MET A 201 -17.81 20.83 -13.14
N VAL A 202 -16.67 21.09 -12.50
CA VAL A 202 -15.71 20.04 -12.11
C VAL A 202 -15.79 19.85 -10.60
N VAL A 203 -16.09 18.64 -10.15
CA VAL A 203 -16.12 18.27 -8.73
C VAL A 203 -15.08 17.19 -8.46
N VAL A 204 -14.22 17.44 -7.47
CA VAL A 204 -13.25 16.47 -6.98
C VAL A 204 -13.72 15.92 -5.65
N TYR A 205 -13.91 14.60 -5.57
CA TYR A 205 -14.34 13.93 -4.35
C TYR A 205 -13.21 13.08 -3.76
N TYR A 206 -12.56 13.61 -2.74
CA TYR A 206 -11.57 12.91 -1.93
C TYR A 206 -12.25 12.09 -0.84
N LYS A 207 -12.19 10.77 -0.98
CA LYS A 207 -12.68 9.82 0.02
C LYS A 207 -11.51 9.05 0.64
N PHE A 208 -11.27 9.26 1.94
CA PHE A 208 -10.22 8.62 2.75
C PHE A 208 -8.84 8.59 2.08
N LYS A 209 -8.49 9.74 1.47
CA LYS A 209 -7.35 9.87 0.56
C LYS A 209 -6.29 10.86 1.06
N LEU A 210 -6.71 12.03 1.53
CA LEU A 210 -5.79 13.12 1.79
C LEU A 210 -4.99 12.89 3.07
N GLU A 211 -5.56 12.24 4.08
CA GLU A 211 -4.84 11.79 5.28
C GLU A 211 -3.56 10.99 4.96
N LYS A 212 -3.58 10.21 3.89
CA LYS A 212 -2.42 9.39 3.48
C LYS A 212 -1.33 10.24 2.87
N LEU A 213 -1.72 11.22 2.05
CA LEU A 213 -0.80 12.13 1.37
C LEU A 213 -0.19 13.15 2.34
N VAL A 214 -0.93 13.58 3.37
CA VAL A 214 -0.46 14.60 4.33
C VAL A 214 0.75 14.15 5.15
N ARG A 215 1.01 12.84 5.22
CA ARG A 215 2.18 12.25 5.87
C ARG A 215 3.49 12.50 5.12
N ASP A 216 3.43 12.73 3.82
CA ASP A 216 4.56 13.25 3.02
C ASP A 216 4.20 14.67 2.57
N ALA A 217 4.78 15.66 3.27
CA ALA A 217 4.55 17.06 2.97
C ALA A 217 4.80 17.41 1.48
N LYS A 218 5.77 16.77 0.83
CA LYS A 218 6.05 16.99 -0.61
C LYS A 218 4.97 16.35 -1.48
N ALA A 219 4.45 15.19 -1.11
CA ALA A 219 3.34 14.56 -1.84
C ALA A 219 2.07 15.39 -1.73
N MET A 220 1.74 15.86 -0.53
CA MET A 220 0.60 16.75 -0.30
C MET A 220 0.74 18.08 -1.04
N GLU A 221 1.93 18.68 -1.07
CA GLU A 221 2.19 19.91 -1.83
C GLU A 221 1.93 19.69 -3.33
N ARG A 222 2.47 18.62 -3.92
CA ARG A 222 2.23 18.29 -5.32
C ARG A 222 0.74 18.07 -5.61
N GLU A 223 0.02 17.42 -4.69
CA GLU A 223 -1.42 17.20 -4.79
C GLU A 223 -2.20 18.51 -4.84
N LEU A 224 -1.92 19.44 -3.92
CA LEU A 224 -2.61 20.74 -3.85
C LEU A 224 -2.28 21.63 -5.06
N VAL A 225 -1.02 21.62 -5.53
CA VAL A 225 -0.62 22.31 -6.76
C VAL A 225 -1.43 21.78 -7.93
N ARG A 226 -1.51 20.44 -8.06
CA ARG A 226 -2.24 19.80 -9.15
C ARG A 226 -3.74 20.07 -9.08
N LEU A 227 -4.32 20.05 -7.88
CA LEU A 227 -5.71 20.41 -7.64
C LEU A 227 -6.01 21.86 -8.07
N LYS A 228 -5.08 22.79 -7.82
CA LYS A 228 -5.20 24.17 -8.28
C LYS A 228 -5.15 24.29 -9.81
N GLU A 229 -4.28 23.51 -10.48
CA GLU A 229 -4.20 23.47 -11.95
C GLU A 229 -5.47 22.91 -12.60
N ILE A 230 -6.15 21.96 -11.95
CA ILE A 230 -7.45 21.44 -12.38
C ILE A 230 -8.54 22.52 -12.27
N ASN A 231 -8.41 23.43 -11.29
CA ASN A 231 -9.34 24.50 -10.98
C ASN A 231 -10.80 24.00 -10.81
N PRO A 232 -11.05 23.07 -9.86
CA PRO A 232 -12.37 22.51 -9.65
C PRO A 232 -13.35 23.55 -9.12
N THR A 233 -14.63 23.40 -9.47
CA THR A 233 -15.71 24.23 -8.92
C THR A 233 -15.91 23.94 -7.43
N ILE A 234 -15.92 22.65 -7.08
CA ILE A 234 -16.09 22.18 -5.71
C ILE A 234 -15.10 21.05 -5.43
N VAL A 235 -14.52 21.04 -4.25
CA VAL A 235 -13.79 19.90 -3.69
C VAL A 235 -14.57 19.39 -2.49
N ILE A 236 -14.86 18.10 -2.46
CA ILE A 236 -15.52 17.42 -1.36
C ILE A 236 -14.50 16.51 -0.72
N MET A 237 -14.43 16.52 0.60
CA MET A 237 -13.51 15.71 1.36
C MET A 237 -14.26 14.98 2.47
N LEU A 238 -14.21 13.65 2.41
CA LEU A 238 -14.61 12.75 3.48
C LEU A 238 -13.35 12.05 3.99
N ASP A 239 -12.96 12.32 5.24
CA ASP A 239 -11.75 11.75 5.82
C ASP A 239 -11.90 11.50 7.33
N PHE A 240 -10.88 10.91 7.96
CA PHE A 240 -10.87 10.60 9.39
C PHE A 240 -10.90 11.87 10.25
N TYR A 241 -11.77 11.87 11.26
CA TYR A 241 -11.81 12.93 12.25
C TYR A 241 -10.67 12.75 13.27
N SER A 242 -9.97 13.85 13.56
CA SER A 242 -9.02 13.93 14.68
C SER A 242 -8.99 15.36 15.23
N ASN A 243 -8.97 15.46 16.55
CA ASN A 243 -8.83 16.69 17.33
C ASN A 243 -7.51 16.69 18.14
N HIS A 244 -6.57 15.79 17.81
CA HIS A 244 -5.44 15.44 18.67
C HIS A 244 -4.06 15.70 18.04
N ALA A 245 -3.97 16.45 16.94
CA ALA A 245 -2.67 16.72 16.29
C ALA A 245 -1.65 17.40 17.23
N HIS A 246 -2.12 18.20 18.20
CA HIS A 246 -1.27 18.90 19.16
C HIS A 246 -1.19 18.25 20.56
N SER A 247 -1.84 17.10 20.77
CA SER A 247 -1.85 16.46 22.09
C SER A 247 -0.63 15.58 22.35
N ASN A 248 -0.29 15.42 23.63
CA ASN A 248 0.80 14.55 24.04
C ASN A 248 0.55 13.09 23.59
N PHE A 249 1.60 12.27 23.63
CA PHE A 249 1.53 10.88 23.17
C PHE A 249 0.41 10.07 23.82
N LEU A 250 0.22 10.21 25.13
CA LEU A 250 -0.76 9.44 25.91
C LEU A 250 -2.19 9.73 25.48
N THR A 251 -2.52 10.99 25.25
CA THR A 251 -3.83 11.39 24.71
C THR A 251 -4.05 10.76 23.34
N CYS A 252 -3.15 10.98 22.38
CA CYS A 252 -3.28 10.40 21.05
C CYS A 252 -3.41 8.87 21.09
N PHE A 253 -2.64 8.21 21.95
CA PHE A 253 -2.67 6.76 22.12
C PHE A 253 -4.02 6.27 22.67
N LYS A 254 -4.56 6.94 23.69
CA LYS A 254 -5.89 6.67 24.25
C LYS A 254 -6.98 6.75 23.18
N ASP A 255 -7.03 7.88 22.48
CA ASP A 255 -8.10 8.17 21.53
C ASP A 255 -7.99 7.25 20.31
N SER A 256 -6.77 6.92 19.91
CA SER A 256 -6.52 5.91 18.87
C SER A 256 -7.04 4.54 19.28
N PHE A 257 -6.82 4.10 20.52
CA PHE A 257 -7.32 2.82 21.00
C PHE A 257 -8.84 2.80 21.06
N GLN A 258 -9.45 3.86 21.61
CA GLN A 258 -10.91 3.96 21.71
C GLN A 258 -11.58 3.98 20.34
N TYR A 259 -11.03 4.74 19.39
CA TYR A 259 -11.47 4.70 18.00
C TYR A 259 -11.31 3.29 17.43
N SER A 260 -10.13 2.69 17.61
CA SER A 260 -9.83 1.39 16.98
C SER A 260 -10.70 0.31 17.56
N LEU A 261 -10.99 0.31 18.85
CA LEU A 261 -11.94 -0.60 19.48
C LEU A 261 -13.33 -0.48 18.87
N LYS A 262 -13.86 0.75 18.81
CA LYS A 262 -15.18 1.04 18.22
C LYS A 262 -15.25 0.77 16.73
N THR A 263 -14.12 0.63 16.05
CA THR A 263 -14.09 0.36 14.62
C THR A 263 -13.78 -1.08 14.26
N PHE A 264 -12.87 -1.69 15.00
CA PHE A 264 -12.33 -3.02 14.71
C PHE A 264 -13.38 -4.10 14.91
N GLU A 265 -14.25 -4.00 15.92
CA GLU A 265 -15.36 -4.95 16.12
C GLU A 265 -16.23 -5.11 14.85
N TYR A 266 -16.52 -4.00 14.15
CA TYR A 266 -17.40 -3.99 12.97
C TYR A 266 -16.65 -4.23 11.64
N TYR A 267 -15.35 -3.93 11.57
CA TYR A 267 -14.54 -4.11 10.36
C TYR A 267 -14.39 -5.58 9.94
N TRP A 268 -14.29 -6.51 10.90
CA TRP A 268 -13.96 -7.91 10.59
C TRP A 268 -15.16 -8.77 10.20
N GLU A 269 -16.35 -8.49 10.74
CA GLU A 269 -17.56 -9.22 10.34
C GLU A 269 -17.91 -9.00 8.87
N GLU A 270 -17.62 -7.81 8.32
CA GLU A 270 -17.93 -7.46 6.93
C GLU A 270 -16.81 -7.76 5.92
N LEU A 271 -15.53 -7.72 6.32
CA LEU A 271 -14.41 -7.92 5.37
C LEU A 271 -14.38 -9.32 4.76
N ASP A 272 -14.77 -10.33 5.54
CA ASP A 272 -14.84 -11.73 5.10
C ASP A 272 -15.99 -11.99 4.10
N HIS A 273 -17.03 -11.15 4.10
CA HIS A 273 -18.24 -11.36 3.29
C HIS A 273 -18.27 -10.59 1.97
N TYR A 274 -17.59 -9.43 1.85
CA TYR A 274 -17.93 -8.44 0.80
C TYR A 274 -16.81 -7.96 -0.09
N ILE A 275 -15.57 -8.25 0.29
CA ILE A 275 -14.38 -7.92 -0.47
C ILE A 275 -13.84 -9.22 -1.09
N ASP A 276 -13.34 -9.18 -2.34
CA ASP A 276 -12.53 -10.29 -2.87
C ASP A 276 -11.47 -10.62 -1.81
N GLY A 277 -11.44 -11.86 -1.29
CA GLY A 277 -10.61 -12.23 -0.14
C GLY A 277 -9.13 -11.84 -0.32
N LYS A 278 -8.68 -11.66 -1.56
CA LYS A 278 -7.36 -11.11 -1.92
C LYS A 278 -7.17 -9.64 -1.58
N TYR A 279 -8.15 -8.79 -1.85
CA TYR A 279 -8.12 -7.36 -1.51
C TYR A 279 -8.29 -7.14 0.00
N GLY A 280 -9.15 -7.94 0.65
CA GLY A 280 -9.39 -7.87 2.10
C GLY A 280 -8.15 -8.30 2.88
N TRP A 281 -7.47 -9.35 2.41
CA TRP A 281 -6.20 -9.80 2.98
C TRP A 281 -5.07 -8.76 2.85
N GLU A 282 -4.93 -8.08 1.71
CA GLU A 282 -3.92 -7.02 1.57
C GLU A 282 -4.21 -5.83 2.50
N CYS A 283 -5.46 -5.41 2.62
CA CYS A 283 -5.86 -4.35 3.56
C CYS A 283 -5.55 -4.76 5.01
N ASN A 284 -5.81 -6.02 5.38
CA ASN A 284 -5.60 -6.57 6.72
C ASN A 284 -4.14 -6.68 7.14
N ARG A 285 -3.23 -6.86 6.19
CA ARG A 285 -1.79 -6.98 6.46
C ARG A 285 -1.17 -5.66 6.89
N GLU A 286 -1.65 -4.55 6.34
CA GLU A 286 -1.08 -3.21 6.56
C GLU A 286 -1.57 -2.57 7.87
N VAL A 287 -2.71 -3.04 8.41
CA VAL A 287 -3.18 -2.70 9.77
C VAL A 287 -2.22 -3.23 10.84
N GLY A 288 -1.48 -4.30 10.53
CA GLY A 288 -0.51 -4.90 11.46
C GLY A 288 0.84 -4.19 11.55
N GLU A 289 1.09 -3.18 10.72
CA GLU A 289 2.31 -2.38 10.81
C GLU A 289 2.11 -1.28 11.86
N GLY A 290 2.59 -1.52 13.08
CA GLY A 290 2.40 -0.71 14.29
C GLY A 290 2.75 0.79 14.19
N ASN A 291 3.33 1.23 13.08
CA ASN A 291 3.56 2.64 12.75
C ASN A 291 2.29 3.47 12.51
N ASN A 292 1.16 2.82 12.26
CA ASN A 292 -0.03 3.49 11.74
C ASN A 292 -1.22 3.52 12.71
N ILE A 293 -1.04 2.93 13.89
CA ILE A 293 -2.11 2.73 14.86
C ILE A 293 -2.42 4.03 15.61
N ILE A 294 -1.40 4.84 15.91
CA ILE A 294 -1.56 6.08 16.66
C ILE A 294 -1.94 7.19 15.69
N ARG A 295 -3.22 7.54 15.73
CA ARG A 295 -3.88 8.54 14.90
C ARG A 295 -3.47 9.94 15.33
N ARG A 296 -2.60 10.54 14.53
CA ARG A 296 -2.35 11.98 14.53
C ARG A 296 -2.71 12.55 13.16
N HIS A 297 -3.99 12.51 12.85
CA HIS A 297 -4.50 13.14 11.64
C HIS A 297 -4.54 14.66 11.84
N PRO A 298 -4.46 15.45 10.76
CA PRO A 298 -4.61 16.89 10.87
C PRO A 298 -5.99 17.23 11.46
N THR A 299 -6.01 18.22 12.34
CA THR A 299 -7.24 18.83 12.87
C THR A 299 -8.02 19.53 11.76
N LEU A 300 -9.30 19.81 12.02
CA LEU A 300 -10.14 20.58 11.10
C LEU A 300 -9.54 21.96 10.80
N THR A 301 -8.93 22.61 11.80
CA THR A 301 -8.23 23.89 11.63
C THR A 301 -6.99 23.74 10.73
N GLU A 302 -6.20 22.68 10.91
CA GLU A 302 -5.03 22.42 10.05
C GLU A 302 -5.44 22.13 8.61
N TRP A 303 -6.49 21.35 8.39
CA TRP A 303 -7.08 21.17 7.05
C TRP A 303 -7.54 22.50 6.45
N GLN A 304 -8.20 23.36 7.25
CA GLN A 304 -8.59 24.70 6.82
C GLN A 304 -7.40 25.55 6.41
N HIS A 305 -6.32 25.49 7.18
CA HIS A 305 -5.09 26.22 6.87
C HIS A 305 -4.44 25.70 5.57
N LEU A 306 -4.35 24.38 5.39
CA LEU A 306 -3.79 23.75 4.20
C LEU A 306 -4.57 24.14 2.93
N PHE A 307 -5.88 23.96 2.92
CA PHE A 307 -6.74 24.35 1.79
C PHE A 307 -6.75 25.87 1.57
N SER A 308 -6.76 26.67 2.64
CA SER A 308 -6.72 28.13 2.55
C SER A 308 -5.46 28.64 1.87
N ARG A 309 -4.31 28.00 2.13
CA ARG A 309 -3.02 28.31 1.50
C ARG A 309 -2.93 27.84 0.06
N ALA A 310 -3.64 26.77 -0.29
CA ALA A 310 -3.81 26.33 -1.67
C ALA A 310 -4.80 27.20 -2.47
N GLY A 311 -5.43 28.19 -1.83
CA GLY A 311 -6.35 29.12 -2.48
C GLY A 311 -7.81 28.68 -2.46
N PHE A 312 -8.20 27.80 -1.54
CA PHE A 312 -9.57 27.35 -1.36
C PHE A 312 -10.21 27.95 -0.10
N SER A 313 -11.52 28.14 -0.10
CA SER A 313 -12.32 28.52 1.06
C SER A 313 -13.37 27.43 1.33
N ARG A 314 -13.62 27.16 2.62
CA ARG A 314 -14.61 26.19 3.06
C ARG A 314 -16.03 26.65 2.67
N ILE A 315 -16.90 25.70 2.36
CA ILE A 315 -18.33 25.89 2.10
C ILE A 315 -19.07 25.33 3.32
N PRO A 316 -19.87 26.15 4.04
CA PRO A 316 -20.70 25.66 5.13
C PRO A 316 -21.69 24.58 4.66
N LEU A 317 -21.67 23.42 5.32
CA LEU A 317 -22.55 22.30 5.00
C LEU A 317 -23.87 22.44 5.75
N ASN A 318 -24.87 23.11 5.17
CA ASN A 318 -26.19 23.21 5.81
C ASN A 318 -26.86 21.82 5.94
N HIS A 319 -27.08 21.34 7.16
CA HIS A 319 -27.95 20.17 7.40
C HIS A 319 -29.29 20.58 8.04
N LYS A 320 -30.41 20.11 7.49
CA LYS A 320 -31.71 20.22 8.17
C LYS A 320 -31.85 19.05 9.14
N LYS A 321 -31.92 19.34 10.44
CA LYS A 321 -32.15 18.34 11.51
C LYS A 321 -33.37 17.44 11.27
N ASP A 322 -34.38 17.95 10.57
CA ASP A 322 -35.70 17.32 10.47
C ASP A 322 -35.80 16.13 9.48
N ASN A 323 -34.78 15.88 8.65
CA ASN A 323 -34.84 14.79 7.65
C ASN A 323 -34.30 13.44 8.14
N LEU A 324 -33.96 13.32 9.43
CA LEU A 324 -33.07 12.26 9.89
C LEU A 324 -33.65 11.31 10.92
N SER A 325 -34.95 11.35 11.22
CA SER A 325 -35.62 10.30 11.99
C SER A 325 -36.17 9.22 11.04
N VAL A 326 -35.28 8.47 10.41
CA VAL A 326 -35.65 7.11 9.97
C VAL A 326 -35.11 6.19 11.06
N GLU A 327 -36.03 5.58 11.80
CA GLU A 327 -35.78 4.49 12.74
C GLU A 327 -35.32 3.24 11.96
N ASP A 328 -34.17 3.32 11.32
CA ASP A 328 -33.45 2.16 10.81
C ASP A 328 -32.10 2.08 11.49
N GLU A 329 -31.65 0.85 11.71
CA GLU A 329 -30.45 0.40 12.39
C GLU A 329 -29.17 1.02 11.78
N ARG A 330 -28.97 2.33 11.99
CA ARG A 330 -27.88 3.11 11.39
C ARG A 330 -26.62 3.01 12.24
N TRP A 331 -25.59 2.40 11.65
CA TRP A 331 -24.25 2.21 12.21
C TRP A 331 -23.42 3.49 12.40
N LEU A 332 -23.85 4.62 11.82
CA LEU A 332 -23.17 5.91 11.93
C LEU A 332 -24.20 7.06 11.85
N GLU A 333 -24.05 8.07 12.71
CA GLU A 333 -24.93 9.23 12.84
C GLU A 333 -24.20 10.56 12.56
N ILE A 334 -24.95 11.59 12.16
CA ILE A 334 -24.46 12.97 12.18
C ILE A 334 -24.46 13.42 13.63
N MET A 335 -23.27 13.66 14.17
CA MET A 335 -23.09 14.10 15.56
C MET A 335 -23.24 15.61 15.71
N GLY A 336 -23.05 16.38 14.64
CA GLY A 336 -23.18 17.82 14.63
C GLY A 336 -22.29 18.49 13.59
N GLU A 337 -22.14 19.80 13.71
CA GLU A 337 -21.22 20.61 12.91
C GLU A 337 -20.11 21.18 13.80
N GLU A 338 -18.88 21.15 13.30
CA GLU A 338 -17.71 21.77 13.93
C GLU A 338 -16.87 22.44 12.85
N GLU A 339 -16.49 23.70 13.05
CA GLU A 339 -15.72 24.50 12.08
C GLU A 339 -16.28 24.44 10.64
N GLU A 340 -17.60 24.47 10.44
CA GLU A 340 -18.25 24.35 9.12
C GLU A 340 -18.04 22.98 8.43
N CYS A 341 -17.60 21.96 9.17
CA CYS A 341 -17.55 20.56 8.77
C CYS A 341 -18.66 19.76 9.45
N LEU A 342 -19.16 18.73 8.78
CA LEU A 342 -20.14 17.82 9.34
C LEU A 342 -19.42 16.66 10.01
N ILE A 343 -19.71 16.41 11.29
CA ILE A 343 -19.06 15.37 12.08
C ILE A 343 -19.93 14.12 12.08
N LEU A 344 -19.30 12.99 11.74
CA LEU A 344 -19.94 11.69 11.60
C LEU A 344 -19.31 10.72 12.62
N GLY A 345 -20.12 9.93 13.31
CA GLY A 345 -19.62 9.03 14.32
C GLY A 345 -20.66 8.03 14.79
N ASN A 346 -20.33 7.22 15.80
CA ASN A 346 -21.24 6.24 16.37
C ASN A 346 -21.13 6.20 17.90
N GLU A 347 -22.26 6.05 18.59
CA GLU A 347 -22.35 5.97 20.04
C GLU A 347 -21.54 7.06 20.76
N GLY A 348 -21.68 8.31 20.33
CA GLY A 348 -20.96 9.44 20.92
C GLY A 348 -19.45 9.49 20.61
N CYS A 349 -18.92 8.68 19.69
CA CYS A 349 -17.54 8.77 19.22
C CYS A 349 -17.47 9.40 17.81
N PRO A 350 -16.92 10.60 17.66
CA PRO A 350 -16.58 11.17 16.35
C PRO A 350 -15.60 10.27 15.61
N MET A 351 -15.87 9.98 14.33
CA MET A 351 -15.07 9.06 13.53
C MET A 351 -14.57 9.68 12.23
N PHE A 352 -15.44 10.40 11.53
CA PHE A 352 -15.14 11.00 10.24
C PHE A 352 -15.67 12.43 10.20
N PHE A 353 -15.16 13.20 9.25
CA PHE A 353 -15.76 14.49 8.92
C PHE A 353 -15.97 14.61 7.42
N LEU A 354 -17.02 15.34 7.05
CA LEU A 354 -17.29 15.76 5.69
C LEU A 354 -17.07 17.28 5.61
N SER A 355 -16.39 17.72 4.56
CA SER A 355 -16.17 19.13 4.26
C SER A 355 -16.29 19.40 2.77
N ALA A 356 -16.67 20.62 2.41
CA ALA A 356 -16.70 21.08 1.03
C ALA A 356 -15.90 22.40 0.89
N TRP A 357 -15.31 22.60 -0.28
CA TRP A 357 -14.40 23.71 -0.56
C TRP A 357 -14.62 24.25 -1.96
N LYS A 358 -14.39 25.54 -2.15
CA LYS A 358 -14.39 26.22 -3.45
C LYS A 358 -13.12 27.07 -3.62
N PRO A 359 -12.66 27.32 -4.85
CA PRO A 359 -11.58 28.30 -5.09
C PRO A 359 -11.95 29.68 -4.56
N LYS A 360 -10.99 30.38 -3.96
CA LYS A 360 -11.13 31.80 -3.60
C LYS A 360 -11.16 32.62 -4.88
N VAL A 361 -12.08 33.59 -4.95
CA VAL A 361 -12.04 34.62 -6.01
C VAL A 361 -10.79 35.46 -5.74
N GLU A 362 -9.84 35.46 -6.68
CA GLU A 362 -8.59 36.20 -6.52
C GLU A 362 -8.87 37.72 -6.54
N ASP A 363 -8.73 38.39 -5.40
CA ASP A 363 -8.31 39.80 -5.43
C ASP A 363 -6.87 39.82 -5.97
N GLY A 364 -6.60 40.66 -6.97
CA GLY A 364 -5.39 40.66 -7.83
C GLY A 364 -4.02 40.89 -7.16
N HIS A 365 -3.84 40.51 -5.90
CA HIS A 365 -2.62 40.67 -5.11
C HIS A 365 -2.07 39.37 -4.49
N PHE A 366 -2.58 38.19 -4.84
CA PHE A 366 -2.01 36.92 -4.35
C PHE A 366 -0.80 36.47 -5.19
N ASN A 367 0.41 36.83 -4.73
CA ASN A 367 1.66 36.33 -5.32
C ASN A 367 1.83 34.82 -5.06
N SER A 368 1.62 34.01 -6.12
CA SER A 368 1.70 32.55 -6.13
C SER A 368 3.09 31.96 -5.79
N ILE A 369 4.14 32.78 -5.83
CA ILE A 369 5.53 32.33 -5.62
C ILE A 369 5.93 32.32 -4.13
N SER A 370 5.20 33.05 -3.27
CA SER A 370 5.60 33.26 -1.87
C SER A 370 5.16 32.15 -0.89
N THR A 371 4.22 31.27 -1.26
CA THR A 371 3.61 30.30 -0.32
C THR A 371 4.20 28.90 -0.38
N ASN A 372 4.96 28.57 -1.44
CA ASN A 372 5.59 27.25 -1.63
C ASN A 372 6.60 26.92 -0.50
N HIS A 373 7.33 27.92 0.02
CA HIS A 373 8.35 27.69 1.05
C HIS A 373 7.82 27.42 2.47
N LYS A 374 6.51 27.54 2.71
CA LYS A 374 5.94 27.39 4.07
C LYS A 374 5.24 26.05 4.30
N PHE A 375 5.10 25.18 3.31
CA PHE A 375 4.32 23.92 3.48
C PHE A 375 5.06 22.90 4.35
N GLY A 376 6.40 22.97 4.39
CA GLY A 376 7.24 22.05 5.17
C GLY A 376 7.74 22.54 6.53
N GLN A 377 7.39 23.76 6.98
CA GLN A 377 7.80 24.25 8.30
C GLN A 377 6.67 24.05 9.32
N GLY A 378 6.84 23.06 10.20
CA GLY A 378 6.03 22.91 11.43
C GLY A 378 4.96 21.81 11.40
N PHE A 379 4.78 21.09 10.30
CA PHE A 379 3.84 19.97 10.22
C PHE A 379 4.59 18.64 10.10
N ASP A 380 4.89 18.03 11.24
CA ASP A 380 5.25 16.61 11.32
C ASP A 380 4.16 15.91 12.14
N PRO A 381 3.28 15.10 11.52
CA PRO A 381 2.25 14.37 12.25
C PRO A 381 2.85 13.29 13.17
N ASN A 382 4.13 12.96 13.01
CA ASN A 382 4.81 11.99 13.85
C ASN A 382 5.33 12.68 15.12
N PRO A 383 5.25 12.03 16.30
CA PRO A 383 5.92 12.53 17.48
C PRO A 383 7.41 12.73 17.20
N ALA A 384 8.02 13.72 17.85
CA ALA A 384 9.46 13.70 18.07
C ALA A 384 9.81 12.29 18.62
N PRO A 385 10.73 11.56 17.97
CA PRO A 385 11.07 10.21 18.40
C PRO A 385 11.53 10.27 19.85
N LEU A 386 10.95 9.40 20.69
CA LEU A 386 11.50 9.17 22.01
C LEU A 386 12.95 8.72 21.80
N GLN A 387 13.90 9.29 22.57
CA GLN A 387 15.28 8.80 22.53
C GLN A 387 15.26 7.28 22.78
N PRO A 388 15.77 6.46 21.85
CA PRO A 388 15.70 5.01 21.98
C PRO A 388 16.26 4.57 23.33
N ARG A 389 15.44 3.90 24.13
CA ARG A 389 15.89 3.41 25.44
C ARG A 389 16.81 2.21 25.23
N GLN A 390 17.76 2.02 26.14
CA GLN A 390 18.56 0.80 26.15
C GLN A 390 17.68 -0.42 26.46
N PRO A 391 17.96 -1.60 25.89
CA PRO A 391 17.21 -2.82 26.19
C PRO A 391 17.13 -3.07 27.69
N PHE A 392 15.93 -3.30 28.20
CA PHE A 392 15.74 -3.59 29.62
C PHE A 392 16.09 -5.05 29.90
N LEU A 393 17.29 -5.31 30.42
CA LEU A 393 17.83 -6.67 30.58
C LEU A 393 16.95 -7.61 31.42
N GLU A 394 16.19 -7.07 32.38
CA GLU A 394 15.28 -7.85 33.24
C GLU A 394 13.85 -7.98 32.63
N GLY A 395 13.56 -7.25 31.55
CA GLY A 395 12.24 -7.16 30.92
C GLY A 395 11.95 -8.29 29.95
N LEU A 396 11.31 -9.35 30.43
CA LEU A 396 11.01 -10.53 29.61
C LEU A 396 10.05 -10.21 28.46
N LYS A 397 8.98 -9.44 28.71
CA LYS A 397 7.91 -9.18 27.72
C LYS A 397 8.29 -8.09 26.75
N LEU A 398 8.90 -7.01 27.24
CA LEU A 398 9.44 -5.94 26.41
C LEU A 398 10.46 -6.49 25.39
N ASN A 399 11.43 -7.27 25.84
CA ASN A 399 12.47 -7.82 24.96
C ASN A 399 11.92 -8.83 23.96
N ARG A 400 10.92 -9.64 24.36
CA ARG A 400 10.27 -10.58 23.46
C ARG A 400 9.48 -9.88 22.36
N LEU A 401 8.68 -8.88 22.69
CA LEU A 401 7.95 -8.09 21.68
C LEU A 401 8.91 -7.32 20.78
N ALA A 402 9.99 -6.77 21.33
CA ALA A 402 11.01 -6.06 20.55
C ALA A 402 11.74 -6.98 19.58
N ALA A 403 12.05 -8.21 20.00
CA ALA A 403 12.61 -9.23 19.13
C ALA A 403 11.66 -9.59 17.98
N LEU A 404 10.37 -9.78 18.25
CA LEU A 404 9.37 -10.06 17.21
C LEU A 404 9.22 -8.88 16.23
N ALA A 405 9.18 -7.65 16.74
CA ALA A 405 9.12 -6.43 15.92
C ALA A 405 10.35 -6.31 15.01
N GLU A 406 11.56 -6.55 15.54
CA GLU A 406 12.81 -6.53 14.77
C GLU A 406 12.86 -7.66 13.73
N ILE A 407 12.41 -8.88 14.07
CA ILE A 407 12.31 -10.00 13.12
C ILE A 407 11.34 -9.68 11.99
N HIS A 408 10.18 -9.08 12.29
CA HIS A 408 9.22 -8.67 11.28
C HIS A 408 9.84 -7.68 10.29
N ASP A 409 10.56 -6.68 10.79
CA ASP A 409 11.20 -5.66 9.95
C ASP A 409 12.32 -6.24 9.07
N ILE A 410 13.13 -7.16 9.62
CA ILE A 410 14.15 -7.92 8.87
C ILE A 410 13.50 -8.78 7.79
N SER A 411 12.44 -9.51 8.14
CA SER A 411 11.69 -10.39 7.24
C SER A 411 11.14 -9.60 6.07
N LYS A 412 10.48 -8.46 6.34
CA LYS A 412 9.98 -7.53 5.32
C LYS A 412 11.10 -7.05 4.39
N TYR A 413 12.22 -6.59 4.96
CA TYR A 413 13.35 -6.10 4.17
C TYR A 413 13.94 -7.17 3.25
N LEU A 414 14.24 -8.36 3.78
CA LEU A 414 14.86 -9.44 3.01
C LEU A 414 13.94 -9.94 1.91
N SER A 415 12.65 -10.07 2.20
CA SER A 415 11.68 -10.53 1.23
C SER A 415 11.43 -9.52 0.11
N CYS A 416 11.50 -8.22 0.41
CA CYS A 416 11.58 -7.16 -0.61
C CYS A 416 12.86 -7.26 -1.44
N LYS A 417 14.02 -7.35 -0.80
CA LYS A 417 15.34 -7.39 -1.46
C LYS A 417 15.45 -8.56 -2.43
N TYR A 418 14.97 -9.74 -2.01
CA TYR A 418 15.12 -10.99 -2.75
C TYR A 418 13.87 -11.43 -3.51
N LYS A 419 12.79 -10.66 -3.44
CA LYS A 419 11.51 -10.95 -4.10
C LYS A 419 10.92 -12.31 -3.71
N LEU A 420 10.95 -12.63 -2.42
CA LEU A 420 10.62 -13.96 -1.87
C LEU A 420 9.11 -14.18 -1.77
N SER A 421 8.61 -15.32 -2.25
CA SER A 421 7.17 -15.62 -2.25
C SER A 421 6.54 -15.46 -0.87
N LEU A 422 7.14 -16.04 0.16
CA LEU A 422 6.57 -16.03 1.51
C LEU A 422 7.68 -16.09 2.57
N THR A 423 7.40 -15.57 3.75
CA THR A 423 8.29 -15.57 4.91
C THR A 423 7.49 -15.79 6.17
N LEU A 424 7.86 -16.79 6.96
CA LEU A 424 7.14 -17.16 8.18
C LEU A 424 8.03 -16.99 9.39
N THR A 425 7.52 -16.32 10.42
CA THR A 425 8.20 -16.22 11.71
C THR A 425 7.52 -17.16 12.70
N LEU A 426 8.32 -18.06 13.25
CA LEU A 426 7.91 -19.05 14.23
C LEU A 426 8.63 -18.78 15.55
N ALA A 427 7.93 -18.94 16.68
CA ALA A 427 8.53 -18.87 18.01
C ALA A 427 8.37 -20.21 18.73
N SER A 428 9.41 -20.63 19.46
CA SER A 428 9.36 -21.84 20.30
C SER A 428 8.40 -21.65 21.49
N LYS A 429 7.71 -22.73 21.91
CA LYS A 429 6.61 -22.83 22.89
C LYS A 429 6.93 -22.16 24.22
N VAL A 430 6.80 -20.85 24.23
CA VAL A 430 6.23 -20.12 25.36
C VAL A 430 4.86 -19.69 24.85
N ASN A 431 3.91 -20.61 24.96
CA ASN A 431 2.72 -20.65 24.10
C ASN A 431 1.68 -19.57 24.39
N ASN A 432 1.91 -18.77 25.41
CA ASN A 432 1.28 -17.49 25.56
C ASN A 432 2.40 -16.51 25.90
N MET A 433 2.22 -15.26 25.52
CA MET A 433 2.91 -14.13 26.13
C MET A 433 2.74 -14.06 27.67
N ASN A 434 2.08 -15.04 28.27
CA ASN A 434 1.51 -15.11 29.62
C ASN A 434 2.18 -16.19 30.48
N GLU A 435 2.94 -17.12 29.90
CA GLU A 435 3.60 -18.19 30.65
C GLU A 435 5.06 -17.83 30.97
N THR A 436 5.50 -18.18 32.19
CA THR A 436 6.92 -18.26 32.58
C THR A 436 7.52 -19.57 32.13
N ILE A 437 8.79 -19.56 31.70
CA ILE A 437 9.54 -20.72 31.22
C ILE A 437 9.60 -21.77 32.34
N SER A 438 8.78 -22.81 32.26
CA SER A 438 8.81 -23.95 33.18
C SER A 438 9.05 -25.22 32.37
N ASP A 439 10.31 -25.66 32.39
CA ASP A 439 10.85 -26.97 31.95
C ASP A 439 11.77 -26.94 30.70
N PRO A 440 13.10 -26.95 30.89
CA PRO A 440 14.10 -27.07 29.81
C PRO A 440 14.09 -28.42 29.07
N ASN A 441 13.39 -29.44 29.58
CA ASN A 441 13.36 -30.78 28.99
C ASN A 441 12.12 -31.05 28.12
N LYS A 442 11.22 -30.06 27.95
CA LYS A 442 10.07 -30.17 27.03
C LYS A 442 10.54 -29.99 25.58
N LYS A 443 10.10 -30.89 24.67
CA LYS A 443 10.28 -30.71 23.22
C LYS A 443 9.82 -29.30 22.79
N HIS A 444 10.69 -28.58 22.06
CA HIS A 444 10.35 -27.26 21.51
C HIS A 444 9.25 -27.43 20.45
N VAL A 445 8.03 -27.01 20.78
CA VAL A 445 6.95 -26.88 19.78
C VAL A 445 7.00 -25.47 19.22
N PHE A 446 6.91 -25.29 17.91
CA PHE A 446 6.94 -23.95 17.31
C PHE A 446 5.53 -23.50 16.91
N PHE A 447 5.24 -22.21 17.04
CA PHE A 447 3.99 -21.60 16.64
C PHE A 447 4.25 -20.41 15.73
N ILE A 448 3.42 -20.28 14.71
CA ILE A 448 3.44 -19.13 13.80
C ILE A 448 3.12 -17.87 14.63
N GLN A 449 4.04 -16.91 14.62
CA GLN A 449 3.84 -15.59 15.22
C GLN A 449 3.45 -14.57 14.17
N ASP A 450 4.12 -14.61 13.01
CA ASP A 450 3.94 -13.61 11.98
C ASP A 450 4.25 -14.16 10.59
N ASN A 451 3.80 -13.48 9.55
CA ASN A 451 4.11 -13.80 8.16
C ASN A 451 4.27 -12.55 7.30
N TYR A 452 5.08 -12.68 6.26
CA TYR A 452 5.30 -11.66 5.25
C TYR A 452 5.39 -12.28 3.85
N CYS A 453 4.84 -11.61 2.83
CA CYS A 453 4.82 -12.12 1.46
C CYS A 453 5.21 -10.99 0.50
N TYR A 454 6.16 -11.23 -0.42
CA TYR A 454 6.53 -10.21 -1.40
C TYR A 454 5.57 -10.15 -2.60
N THR A 455 5.14 -11.32 -3.11
CA THR A 455 4.36 -11.41 -4.36
C THR A 455 2.90 -11.03 -4.17
N ASN A 456 2.44 -10.91 -2.92
CA ASN A 456 1.08 -10.54 -2.52
C ASN A 456 0.01 -11.30 -3.31
N ASP A 457 0.04 -12.64 -3.25
CA ASP A 457 -0.94 -13.53 -3.88
C ASP A 457 -1.73 -14.36 -2.84
N MET A 458 -3.02 -14.62 -3.11
CA MET A 458 -3.90 -15.46 -2.25
C MET A 458 -3.33 -16.83 -1.99
N THR A 459 -2.60 -17.32 -2.97
CA THR A 459 -1.79 -18.52 -2.99
C THR A 459 -0.94 -18.63 -1.71
N SER A 460 -0.21 -17.59 -1.34
CA SER A 460 0.61 -17.56 -0.13
C SER A 460 -0.22 -17.55 1.18
N TYR A 461 -1.40 -16.92 1.18
CA TYR A 461 -2.31 -16.92 2.34
C TYR A 461 -2.95 -18.30 2.58
N TYR A 462 -3.41 -18.97 1.54
CA TYR A 462 -3.92 -20.33 1.68
C TYR A 462 -2.84 -21.32 2.07
N PHE A 463 -1.62 -21.17 1.53
CA PHE A 463 -0.47 -21.91 2.02
C PHE A 463 -0.30 -21.72 3.53
N MET A 464 -0.44 -20.50 4.04
CA MET A 464 -0.36 -20.24 5.47
C MET A 464 -1.44 -20.93 6.30
N LEU A 465 -2.69 -20.86 5.86
CA LEU A 465 -3.80 -21.55 6.53
C LEU A 465 -3.58 -23.06 6.54
N ASP A 466 -3.10 -23.63 5.44
CA ASP A 466 -2.84 -25.07 5.36
C ASP A 466 -1.58 -25.47 6.15
N TYR A 467 -0.51 -24.69 6.08
CA TYR A 467 0.71 -24.86 6.90
C TYR A 467 0.41 -24.80 8.40
N SER A 468 -0.52 -23.93 8.82
CA SER A 468 -0.96 -23.85 10.22
C SER A 468 -1.70 -25.10 10.67
N LYS A 469 -2.47 -25.76 9.79
CA LYS A 469 -3.11 -27.06 10.08
C LYS A 469 -2.06 -28.18 10.13
N ASP A 470 -1.04 -28.11 9.29
CA ASP A 470 0.05 -29.11 9.25
C ASP A 470 0.98 -29.02 10.47
N MET A 471 1.18 -27.82 11.02
CA MET A 471 1.82 -27.62 12.32
C MET A 471 1.09 -28.31 13.46
N ILE A 472 -0.25 -28.22 13.47
CA ILE A 472 -1.10 -28.89 14.46
C ILE A 472 -1.03 -30.41 14.30
N SER A 473 -0.82 -30.91 13.07
CA SER A 473 -0.64 -32.33 12.79
C SER A 473 0.79 -32.84 13.03
N GLY A 474 1.71 -31.97 13.46
CA GLY A 474 3.08 -32.32 13.86
C GLY A 474 4.09 -32.45 12.70
N ARG A 475 3.84 -31.83 11.54
CA ARG A 475 4.70 -31.93 10.35
C ARG A 475 5.33 -30.59 9.92
N PRO A 476 6.53 -30.26 10.43
CA PRO A 476 7.52 -29.53 9.61
C PRO A 476 8.97 -29.97 9.91
N LEU A 477 9.56 -30.82 9.05
CA LEU A 477 10.95 -31.30 9.18
C LEU A 477 12.04 -30.22 9.04
N ILE A 478 11.75 -29.08 8.43
CA ILE A 478 12.76 -28.03 8.18
C ILE A 478 13.09 -27.21 9.44
N ILE A 479 12.14 -27.13 10.38
CA ILE A 479 12.25 -26.39 11.63
C ILE A 479 13.19 -27.10 12.59
N GLU A 480 12.96 -28.39 12.81
CA GLU A 480 13.83 -29.22 13.65
C GLU A 480 15.27 -29.21 13.10
N LYS A 481 15.43 -29.35 11.78
CA LYS A 481 16.75 -29.29 11.13
C LYS A 481 17.43 -27.94 11.26
N ALA A 482 16.71 -26.82 11.15
CA ALA A 482 17.28 -25.49 11.35
C ALA A 482 17.67 -25.25 12.80
N PHE A 483 16.85 -25.74 13.74
CA PHE A 483 17.12 -25.64 15.18
C PHE A 483 18.34 -26.46 15.61
N GLU A 484 18.47 -27.67 15.09
CA GLU A 484 19.58 -28.59 15.35
C GLU A 484 20.84 -28.25 14.56
N SER A 485 20.75 -27.39 13.55
CA SER A 485 21.87 -26.97 12.71
C SER A 485 22.96 -26.26 13.52
N ARG A 486 24.22 -26.62 13.25
CA ARG A 486 25.39 -25.97 13.88
C ARG A 486 25.54 -24.52 13.45
N ASP A 487 25.25 -24.25 12.18
CA ASP A 487 25.39 -22.94 11.56
C ASP A 487 24.16 -22.05 11.79
N GLY A 488 23.12 -22.57 12.44
CA GLY A 488 21.89 -21.83 12.74
C GLY A 488 20.94 -21.68 11.56
N TYR A 489 21.10 -22.49 10.49
CA TYR A 489 20.14 -22.49 9.38
C TYR A 489 20.06 -23.87 8.70
N HIS A 490 18.95 -24.10 8.00
CA HIS A 490 18.75 -25.25 7.13
C HIS A 490 18.17 -24.82 5.78
N PHE A 491 18.81 -25.26 4.70
CA PHE A 491 18.35 -25.02 3.33
C PHE A 491 17.76 -26.30 2.72
N GLN A 492 16.51 -26.21 2.28
CA GLN A 492 15.80 -27.25 1.55
C GLN A 492 15.68 -26.83 0.07
N PRO A 493 16.42 -27.48 -0.85
CA PRO A 493 16.47 -27.07 -2.26
C PRO A 493 15.21 -27.35 -3.07
N SER A 494 14.36 -28.27 -2.57
CA SER A 494 13.10 -28.62 -3.22
C SER A 494 12.17 -29.27 -2.19
N LEU A 495 11.06 -28.61 -1.90
CA LEU A 495 10.04 -29.07 -0.97
C LEU A 495 9.19 -30.19 -1.58
N SER A 496 9.02 -30.21 -2.90
CA SER A 496 8.32 -31.28 -3.61
C SER A 496 8.97 -32.67 -3.45
N LYS A 497 10.24 -32.72 -3.04
CA LYS A 497 10.99 -33.95 -2.74
C LYS A 497 10.91 -34.40 -1.28
N VAL A 498 10.32 -33.61 -0.40
CA VAL A 498 10.16 -33.95 1.02
C VAL A 498 8.88 -34.79 1.15
N GLU A 499 8.99 -35.99 1.72
CA GLU A 499 7.87 -36.96 1.75
C GLU A 499 6.59 -36.42 2.43
N ASP A 500 6.75 -35.54 3.41
CA ASP A 500 5.67 -34.87 4.14
C ASP A 500 4.98 -33.74 3.36
N TYR A 501 5.63 -33.26 2.30
CA TYR A 501 5.14 -32.20 1.42
C TYR A 501 4.70 -32.72 0.04
N ARG A 502 4.65 -34.05 -0.14
CA ARG A 502 4.24 -34.72 -1.40
C ARG A 502 2.75 -34.56 -1.75
N ASP A 503 2.03 -33.67 -1.11
CA ASP A 503 0.64 -33.38 -1.46
C ASP A 503 0.55 -32.29 -2.54
N SER A 504 -0.53 -32.34 -3.31
CA SER A 504 -0.91 -31.44 -4.41
C SER A 504 -0.96 -29.94 -4.03
N THR A 505 -0.83 -29.64 -2.74
CA THR A 505 -0.89 -28.33 -2.07
C THR A 505 0.28 -27.42 -2.48
N LEU A 506 1.54 -27.89 -2.47
CA LEU A 506 2.69 -27.04 -2.83
C LEU A 506 2.75 -26.67 -4.33
N GLN A 507 2.34 -27.58 -5.20
CA GLN A 507 2.27 -27.33 -6.65
C GLN A 507 1.23 -26.24 -6.97
N ARG A 508 0.15 -26.15 -6.18
CA ARG A 508 -0.83 -25.05 -6.29
C ARG A 508 -0.24 -23.71 -5.89
N TYR A 509 0.79 -23.71 -5.03
CA TYR A 509 1.32 -22.49 -4.43
C TYR A 509 2.58 -21.90 -5.07
N ASN A 510 3.14 -22.56 -6.09
CA ASN A 510 4.36 -22.11 -6.77
C ASN A 510 5.52 -21.82 -5.79
N ILE A 511 5.68 -22.69 -4.79
CA ILE A 511 6.74 -22.66 -3.77
C ILE A 511 7.50 -23.99 -3.85
N ASP A 512 8.83 -23.94 -3.91
CA ASP A 512 9.66 -25.17 -3.95
C ASP A 512 10.99 -25.01 -3.19
N GLY A 513 11.61 -23.83 -3.19
CA GLY A 513 12.80 -23.58 -2.38
C GLY A 513 12.44 -23.01 -1.00
N ALA A 514 13.13 -23.48 0.05
CA ALA A 514 12.98 -22.92 1.40
C ALA A 514 14.33 -22.83 2.14
N VAL A 515 14.53 -21.75 2.90
CA VAL A 515 15.59 -21.67 3.92
C VAL A 515 14.98 -21.28 5.26
N ALA A 516 15.28 -22.05 6.30
CA ALA A 516 14.89 -21.78 7.67
C ALA A 516 16.12 -21.31 8.45
N ILE A 517 16.04 -20.14 9.08
CA ILE A 517 17.13 -19.52 9.86
C ILE A 517 16.69 -19.42 11.31
N CYS A 518 17.53 -19.96 12.20
CA CYS A 518 17.31 -20.00 13.64
C CYS A 518 17.91 -18.75 14.29
N LEU A 519 17.06 -17.98 14.96
CA LEU A 519 17.41 -16.76 15.68
C LEU A 519 17.22 -16.97 17.18
N GLN A 520 18.05 -16.32 17.98
CA GLN A 520 17.96 -16.31 19.43
C GLN A 520 17.80 -14.88 19.91
N ASN A 521 16.95 -14.69 20.93
CA ASN A 521 16.86 -13.40 21.60
C ASN A 521 18.18 -13.11 22.34
N ARG A 522 18.73 -11.91 22.16
CA ARG A 522 19.98 -11.48 22.79
C ARG A 522 19.85 -11.26 24.30
N HIS A 523 18.63 -11.05 24.78
CA HIS A 523 18.36 -10.70 26.17
C HIS A 523 17.62 -11.81 26.94
N THR A 524 17.12 -12.85 26.24
CA THR A 524 16.46 -14.00 26.84
C THR A 524 17.02 -15.30 26.23
N SER A 525 17.88 -16.00 26.99
CA SER A 525 18.68 -17.13 26.45
C SER A 525 17.84 -18.30 25.91
N ASP A 526 16.63 -18.47 26.42
CA ASP A 526 15.81 -19.64 26.13
C ASP A 526 14.82 -19.38 24.97
N GLU A 527 14.72 -18.15 24.49
CA GLU A 527 13.81 -17.77 23.42
C GLU A 527 14.46 -17.91 22.05
N VAL A 528 13.89 -18.82 21.27
CA VAL A 528 14.35 -19.12 19.92
C VAL A 528 13.22 -18.90 18.93
N TYR A 529 13.58 -18.27 17.82
CA TYR A 529 12.71 -18.01 16.69
C TYR A 529 13.26 -18.70 15.46
N ILE A 530 12.38 -19.09 14.54
CA ILE A 530 12.77 -19.62 13.24
C ILE A 530 12.07 -18.77 12.19
N VAL A 531 12.87 -18.21 11.28
CA VAL A 531 12.38 -17.44 10.14
C VAL A 531 12.57 -18.28 8.89
N GLU A 532 11.47 -18.66 8.28
CA GLU A 532 11.44 -19.47 7.06
C GLU A 532 11.19 -18.56 5.86
N PHE A 533 12.01 -18.68 4.84
CA PHE A 533 11.90 -17.93 3.59
C PHE A 533 11.63 -18.90 2.44
N TYR A 534 10.64 -18.57 1.61
CA TYR A 534 10.13 -19.42 0.54
C TYR A 534 10.19 -18.72 -0.81
N TRP A 535 10.50 -19.46 -1.88
CA TRP A 535 10.54 -18.93 -3.24
C TRP A 535 10.14 -19.97 -4.31
N PRO A 536 9.87 -19.53 -5.55
CA PRO A 536 9.39 -20.41 -6.61
C PRO A 536 10.42 -21.46 -7.08
N PRO A 537 9.95 -22.50 -7.80
CA PRO A 537 10.83 -23.49 -8.41
C PRO A 537 11.90 -22.84 -9.29
N THR A 538 13.15 -23.12 -8.95
CA THR A 538 14.35 -22.63 -9.66
C THR A 538 15.44 -23.69 -9.61
N GLU A 539 16.48 -23.56 -10.45
CA GLU A 539 17.59 -24.52 -10.45
C GLU A 539 18.23 -24.62 -9.05
N SER A 540 18.61 -25.85 -8.66
CA SER A 540 19.12 -26.14 -7.30
C SER A 540 20.33 -25.29 -6.92
N GLU A 541 21.23 -25.01 -7.87
CA GLU A 541 22.41 -24.17 -7.63
C GLU A 541 22.04 -22.69 -7.40
N ILE A 542 21.04 -22.19 -8.13
CA ILE A 542 20.51 -20.83 -7.95
C ILE A 542 19.84 -20.72 -6.58
N SER A 543 19.02 -21.69 -6.21
CA SER A 543 18.37 -21.75 -4.89
C SER A 543 19.39 -21.81 -3.75
N LYS A 544 20.46 -22.60 -3.90
CA LYS A 544 21.54 -22.68 -2.91
C LYS A 544 22.27 -21.35 -2.75
N SER A 545 22.62 -20.71 -3.86
CA SER A 545 23.25 -19.38 -3.87
C SER A 545 22.34 -18.30 -3.26
N LEU A 546 21.03 -18.37 -3.51
CA LEU A 546 20.05 -17.47 -2.91
C LEU A 546 19.94 -17.67 -1.40
N ALA A 547 19.82 -18.92 -0.93
CA ALA A 547 19.75 -19.24 0.50
C ALA A 547 20.99 -18.75 1.26
N LEU A 548 22.18 -18.93 0.70
CA LEU A 548 23.42 -18.43 1.29
C LEU A 548 23.45 -16.90 1.38
N ARG A 549 22.98 -16.19 0.35
CA ARG A 549 22.92 -14.72 0.37
C ARG A 549 21.92 -14.18 1.40
N ILE A 550 20.75 -14.82 1.54
CA ILE A 550 19.76 -14.46 2.57
C ILE A 550 20.35 -14.65 3.96
N PHE A 551 21.00 -15.80 4.20
CA PHE A 551 21.66 -16.09 5.47
C PHE A 551 22.81 -15.12 5.78
N ASP A 552 23.68 -14.86 4.81
CA ASP A 552 24.82 -13.96 4.95
C ASP A 552 24.37 -12.53 5.25
N ASP A 553 23.36 -12.02 4.53
CA ASP A 553 22.78 -10.71 4.81
C ASP A 553 22.22 -10.63 6.23
N LEU A 554 21.38 -11.59 6.63
CA LEU A 554 20.76 -11.59 7.96
C LEU A 554 21.83 -11.64 9.05
N LYS A 555 22.85 -12.49 8.89
CA LYS A 555 23.94 -12.65 9.84
C LYS A 555 24.73 -11.35 10.05
N HIS A 556 24.92 -10.56 8.99
CA HIS A 556 25.66 -9.31 9.03
C HIS A 556 24.77 -8.07 9.28
N MET A 557 23.46 -8.24 9.41
CA MET A 557 22.57 -7.15 9.83
C MET A 557 22.87 -6.71 11.26
N LYS A 558 22.90 -5.40 11.46
CA LYS A 558 22.99 -4.83 12.80
C LYS A 558 21.63 -4.93 13.48
N THR A 559 21.50 -5.90 14.37
CA THR A 559 20.31 -6.16 15.18
C THR A 559 20.58 -5.90 16.66
N THR A 560 19.53 -5.52 17.40
CA THR A 560 19.59 -5.17 18.82
C THR A 560 19.02 -6.27 19.70
N PHE A 561 17.96 -6.94 19.26
CA PHE A 561 17.20 -7.90 20.07
C PHE A 561 17.38 -9.35 19.61
N VAL A 562 17.74 -9.60 18.36
CA VAL A 562 17.93 -10.98 17.85
C VAL A 562 19.31 -11.22 17.26
N THR A 563 19.78 -12.46 17.27
CA THR A 563 21.00 -12.89 16.59
C THR A 563 20.83 -14.28 16.01
N VAL A 564 21.61 -14.64 14.98
CA VAL A 564 21.64 -16.01 14.50
C VAL A 564 22.14 -16.94 15.61
N LYS A 565 21.40 -18.01 15.89
CA LYS A 565 21.77 -19.02 16.88
C LYS A 565 22.82 -19.96 16.29
N VAL A 566 24.08 -19.83 16.73
CA VAL A 566 25.18 -20.71 16.29
C VAL A 566 25.60 -21.61 17.45
N GLN A 567 25.71 -22.91 17.23
CA GLN A 567 26.04 -23.87 18.30
C GLN A 567 27.56 -23.93 18.61
N VAL A 568 28.42 -23.30 17.81
CA VAL A 568 29.90 -23.36 17.94
C VAL A 568 30.52 -21.95 17.82
N PRO A 569 31.55 -21.59 18.62
CA PRO A 569 32.25 -20.30 18.49
C PRO A 569 32.94 -20.12 17.12
N GLU A 570 32.99 -18.87 16.66
CA GLU A 570 33.28 -18.35 15.30
C GLU A 570 34.56 -18.79 14.56
N ILE A 571 35.38 -19.71 15.08
CA ILE A 571 36.76 -19.89 14.59
C ILE A 571 36.86 -20.78 13.32
N LYS A 572 35.81 -21.49 12.90
CA LYS A 572 35.91 -22.49 11.81
C LYS A 572 35.23 -22.17 10.47
N LEU A 573 34.54 -21.03 10.33
CA LEU A 573 33.82 -20.70 9.09
C LEU A 573 34.72 -20.04 8.02
N GLN A 574 35.80 -19.36 8.42
CA GLN A 574 36.75 -18.76 7.47
C GLN A 574 37.48 -19.80 6.61
N GLU A 575 37.72 -21.01 7.13
CA GLU A 575 38.36 -22.09 6.37
C GLU A 575 37.46 -22.61 5.25
N ALA A 576 36.14 -22.67 5.46
CA ALA A 576 35.18 -23.09 4.43
C ALA A 576 35.06 -22.07 3.29
N ILE A 577 35.07 -20.77 3.59
CA ILE A 577 35.00 -19.69 2.59
C ILE A 577 36.32 -19.61 1.79
N SER A 578 37.47 -19.92 2.41
CA SER A 578 38.77 -19.93 1.73
C SER A 578 38.98 -21.10 0.76
N SER A 579 38.15 -22.15 0.87
CA SER A 579 38.29 -23.38 0.08
C SER A 579 37.47 -23.39 -1.22
N ILE A 580 36.79 -22.28 -1.54
CA ILE A 580 36.10 -22.10 -2.83
C ILE A 580 37.13 -21.68 -3.89
N PRO A 581 37.23 -22.39 -5.04
CA PRO A 581 38.14 -21.98 -6.11
C PRO A 581 37.72 -20.60 -6.63
N THR A 582 38.63 -19.63 -6.54
CA THR A 582 38.46 -18.31 -7.16
C THR A 582 38.60 -18.44 -8.69
N SER A 583 37.54 -18.84 -9.39
CA SER A 583 37.43 -18.59 -10.84
C SER A 583 36.74 -17.26 -11.06
N ALA A 584 37.50 -16.18 -10.86
CA ALA A 584 37.17 -14.90 -11.43
C ALA A 584 37.17 -15.07 -12.97
N ASN A 585 35.98 -15.05 -13.60
CA ASN A 585 35.67 -14.49 -14.92
C ASN A 585 34.40 -15.11 -15.54
N THR A 586 33.21 -14.85 -15.00
CA THR A 586 32.01 -14.58 -15.82
C THR A 586 30.93 -13.92 -14.97
N ALA A 587 30.89 -12.59 -14.94
CA ALA A 587 29.73 -11.83 -14.47
C ALA A 587 29.31 -10.89 -15.60
N MET A 588 28.14 -11.16 -16.19
CA MET A 588 27.48 -10.25 -17.10
C MET A 588 26.44 -9.45 -16.29
N PRO A 589 26.49 -8.10 -16.26
CA PRO A 589 25.55 -7.30 -15.48
C PRO A 589 24.20 -7.17 -16.19
N LEU A 590 23.11 -7.50 -15.49
CA LEU A 590 21.75 -7.06 -15.82
C LEU A 590 21.58 -5.62 -15.34
N LYS A 591 21.49 -4.68 -16.29
CA LYS A 591 21.13 -3.28 -16.02
C LYS A 591 19.60 -3.16 -15.89
N ILE A 592 19.15 -2.86 -14.68
CA ILE A 592 17.91 -2.10 -14.46
C ILE A 592 18.23 -0.64 -14.77
N ALA A 593 17.37 0.00 -15.57
CA ALA A 593 17.44 1.41 -15.88
C ALA A 593 16.70 2.18 -14.79
N GLU A 594 17.41 3.01 -14.04
CA GLU A 594 16.85 4.17 -13.33
C GLU A 594 17.66 5.40 -13.77
N ASN A 595 16.96 6.35 -14.38
CA ASN A 595 17.51 7.63 -14.81
C ASN A 595 17.53 8.57 -13.60
N ALA A 596 18.72 8.97 -13.15
CA ALA A 596 18.92 10.23 -12.44
C ALA A 596 20.31 10.77 -12.78
N HIS A 597 20.33 11.88 -13.52
CA HIS A 597 21.52 12.66 -13.84
C HIS A 597 22.03 13.40 -12.61
N ILE A 598 23.30 13.19 -12.24
CA ILE A 598 24.17 14.24 -11.66
C ILE A 598 25.57 14.06 -12.24
N GLU A 599 26.06 15.10 -12.91
CA GLU A 599 27.42 15.22 -13.42
C GLU A 599 28.40 15.48 -12.25
N GLN A 600 29.55 14.81 -12.24
CA GLN A 600 30.81 15.44 -11.86
C GLN A 600 32.02 14.64 -12.38
N ILE A 601 32.97 15.43 -12.89
CA ILE A 601 34.18 15.08 -13.64
C ILE A 601 35.29 14.68 -12.67
N VAL A 602 35.94 13.52 -12.87
CA VAL A 602 37.39 13.35 -12.68
C VAL A 602 37.93 12.30 -13.66
N GLU A 603 38.89 12.71 -14.48
CA GLU A 603 39.64 11.88 -15.42
C GLU A 603 40.57 10.88 -14.71
N THR A 604 40.73 9.67 -15.27
CA THR A 604 42.06 9.18 -15.66
C THR A 604 41.99 8.00 -16.66
N LYS A 605 42.94 8.05 -17.60
CA LYS A 605 43.16 7.28 -18.85
C LYS A 605 43.64 5.84 -18.55
N ARG A 606 43.58 4.79 -19.38
CA ARG A 606 43.05 4.43 -20.72
C ARG A 606 43.39 2.93 -20.89
N ASN A 607 42.53 2.13 -21.53
CA ASN A 607 42.94 1.31 -22.68
C ASN A 607 41.74 0.87 -23.53
N LYS A 608 41.85 1.10 -24.84
CA LYS A 608 40.78 1.07 -25.85
C LYS A 608 40.55 -0.35 -26.40
N GLN A 609 39.30 -0.81 -26.39
CA GLN A 609 38.71 -1.58 -27.48
C GLN A 609 37.28 -1.06 -27.77
N ARG A 610 37.04 -0.66 -29.02
CA ARG A 610 35.77 -0.08 -29.50
C ARG A 610 34.70 -1.17 -29.65
N LYS A 611 33.50 -0.94 -29.10
CA LYS A 611 32.23 -1.44 -29.67
C LYS A 611 31.40 -0.25 -30.10
N SER A 612 31.42 0.07 -31.40
CA SER A 612 30.51 1.05 -32.00
C SER A 612 29.18 0.38 -32.33
N TRP A 613 28.13 0.66 -31.57
CA TRP A 613 26.77 0.35 -32.02
C TRP A 613 26.41 1.32 -33.15
N SER A 614 26.16 0.82 -34.37
CA SER A 614 25.77 1.72 -35.46
C SER A 614 24.38 2.31 -35.18
N LYS A 615 24.23 3.64 -35.20
CA LYS A 615 22.98 4.39 -34.96
C LYS A 615 21.75 3.88 -35.70
N VAL A 616 21.97 3.14 -36.80
CA VAL A 616 20.97 2.50 -37.64
C VAL A 616 19.99 1.60 -36.85
N TRP A 617 20.45 0.93 -35.80
CA TRP A 617 19.61 -0.01 -35.03
C TRP A 617 18.51 0.65 -34.19
N VAL A 618 18.46 1.97 -34.09
CA VAL A 618 17.33 2.67 -33.48
C VAL A 618 16.03 2.37 -34.22
N ASP A 619 16.11 2.15 -35.55
CA ASP A 619 14.96 2.01 -36.44
C ASP A 619 14.59 0.57 -36.83
N PHE A 620 15.30 -0.42 -36.28
CA PHE A 620 15.11 -1.83 -36.63
C PHE A 620 15.11 -2.70 -35.39
N ASP A 621 14.25 -3.72 -35.41
CA ASP A 621 14.23 -4.80 -34.41
C ASP A 621 14.90 -6.05 -34.98
N LYS A 622 15.72 -6.70 -34.17
CA LYS A 622 16.47 -7.90 -34.57
C LYS A 622 15.73 -9.15 -34.10
N PHE A 623 15.47 -10.07 -35.01
CA PHE A 623 14.79 -11.33 -34.75
C PHE A 623 15.55 -12.51 -35.34
N GLU A 624 15.16 -13.71 -34.95
CA GLU A 624 15.64 -14.96 -35.51
C GLU A 624 14.45 -15.71 -36.13
N GLU A 625 14.46 -15.86 -37.45
CA GLU A 625 13.43 -16.60 -38.20
C GLU A 625 14.10 -17.74 -38.97
N HIS A 626 13.62 -18.97 -38.79
CA HIS A 626 14.17 -20.18 -39.42
C HIS A 626 15.71 -20.33 -39.28
N GLY A 627 16.25 -20.00 -38.09
CA GLY A 627 17.69 -20.08 -37.80
C GLY A 627 18.55 -19.00 -38.49
N LYS A 628 17.93 -17.96 -39.05
CA LYS A 628 18.63 -16.81 -39.66
C LYS A 628 18.32 -15.53 -38.90
N GLN A 629 19.37 -14.77 -38.59
CA GLN A 629 19.24 -13.44 -37.97
C GLN A 629 18.73 -12.43 -39.00
N VAL A 630 17.55 -11.87 -38.76
CA VAL A 630 16.87 -10.88 -39.58
C VAL A 630 16.68 -9.56 -38.83
N ALA A 631 16.54 -8.46 -39.56
CA ALA A 631 16.29 -7.12 -39.04
C ALA A 631 14.99 -6.58 -39.66
N LYS A 632 13.95 -6.39 -38.86
CA LYS A 632 12.66 -5.85 -39.29
C LYS A 632 12.62 -4.34 -39.04
N CYS A 633 12.19 -3.56 -40.02
CA CYS A 633 12.05 -2.12 -39.86
C CYS A 633 10.86 -1.79 -38.95
N LYS A 634 11.02 -0.88 -38.00
CA LYS A 634 9.93 -0.44 -37.10
C LYS A 634 8.86 0.41 -37.79
N HIS A 635 9.22 0.99 -38.93
CA HIS A 635 8.41 2.01 -39.60
C HIS A 635 7.73 1.48 -40.87
N CYS A 636 8.08 0.29 -41.37
CA CYS A 636 7.43 -0.32 -42.53
C CYS A 636 7.60 -1.85 -42.50
N PRO A 637 6.78 -2.62 -43.24
CA PRO A 637 6.81 -4.09 -43.18
C PRO A 637 8.04 -4.74 -43.86
N LYS A 638 9.09 -3.99 -44.22
CA LYS A 638 10.28 -4.55 -44.88
C LYS A 638 11.21 -5.26 -43.88
N VAL A 639 11.67 -6.44 -44.28
CA VAL A 639 12.62 -7.29 -43.53
C VAL A 639 13.96 -7.36 -44.26
N PHE A 640 15.04 -7.27 -43.50
CA PHE A 640 16.42 -7.23 -43.99
C PHE A 640 17.28 -8.29 -43.29
N THR A 641 18.50 -8.53 -43.78
CA THR A 641 19.46 -9.40 -43.09
C THR A 641 20.04 -8.70 -41.86
N GLY A 642 20.03 -9.39 -40.71
CA GLY A 642 20.47 -8.88 -39.41
C GLY A 642 21.77 -9.52 -38.90
N SER A 643 22.42 -10.34 -39.72
CA SER A 643 23.69 -11.02 -39.39
C SER A 643 24.80 -10.01 -39.12
N SER A 644 25.57 -10.26 -38.05
CA SER A 644 26.76 -9.46 -37.72
C SER A 644 27.84 -9.49 -38.82
N LYS A 645 27.77 -10.46 -39.74
CA LYS A 645 28.68 -10.59 -40.88
C LYS A 645 28.27 -9.76 -42.11
N SER A 646 27.07 -9.18 -42.15
CA SER A 646 26.50 -8.53 -43.35
C SER A 646 26.65 -7.00 -43.39
N GLY A 647 27.28 -6.38 -42.37
CA GLY A 647 27.35 -4.91 -42.24
C GLY A 647 25.98 -4.27 -41.97
N THR A 648 25.92 -2.93 -41.83
CA THR A 648 24.66 -2.19 -41.55
C THR A 648 24.31 -1.11 -42.59
N THR A 649 25.03 -1.08 -43.71
CA THR A 649 24.86 -0.07 -44.77
C THR A 649 23.49 -0.15 -45.45
N HIS A 650 22.98 -1.35 -45.72
CA HIS A 650 21.66 -1.56 -46.32
C HIS A 650 20.52 -1.10 -45.41
N LEU A 651 20.66 -1.35 -44.10
CA LEU A 651 19.73 -0.87 -43.07
C LEU A 651 19.77 0.66 -42.98
N ASN A 652 20.95 1.28 -43.03
CA ASN A 652 21.10 2.75 -43.02
C ASN A 652 20.42 3.39 -44.24
N ASN A 653 20.66 2.82 -45.43
CA ASN A 653 20.07 3.30 -46.66
C ASN A 653 18.55 3.20 -46.61
N HIS A 654 18.00 2.11 -46.06
CA HIS A 654 16.57 2.00 -45.85
C HIS A 654 16.02 3.02 -44.85
N SER A 655 16.67 3.23 -43.70
CA SER A 655 16.21 4.21 -42.68
C SER A 655 16.06 5.63 -43.26
N LYS A 656 16.95 6.03 -44.18
CA LYS A 656 16.89 7.36 -44.84
C LYS A 656 15.71 7.53 -45.80
N VAL A 657 15.22 6.45 -46.40
CA VAL A 657 14.18 6.48 -47.45
C VAL A 657 12.91 5.74 -47.04
N CYS A 658 12.79 5.35 -45.77
CA CYS A 658 11.68 4.55 -45.28
C CYS A 658 10.35 5.32 -45.44
N PRO A 659 9.36 4.79 -46.18
CA PRO A 659 8.12 5.50 -46.45
C PRO A 659 7.28 5.76 -45.19
N GLY A 660 7.41 4.93 -44.15
CA GLY A 660 6.70 5.14 -42.88
C GLY A 660 7.32 6.18 -41.94
N LYS A 661 8.56 6.64 -42.20
CA LYS A 661 9.18 7.73 -41.41
C LYS A 661 8.74 9.13 -41.84
N LYS A 662 8.18 9.28 -43.04
CA LYS A 662 7.84 10.59 -43.65
C LYS A 662 6.38 11.02 -43.48
N LYS A 663 5.58 10.34 -42.66
CA LYS A 663 4.20 10.77 -42.36
C LYS A 663 4.03 11.09 -40.87
N PRO A 664 4.44 12.30 -40.47
CA PRO A 664 3.54 13.16 -39.71
C PRO A 664 3.50 14.58 -40.33
N ASN A 665 2.29 15.16 -40.42
CA ASN A 665 1.92 16.46 -40.99
C ASN A 665 1.69 16.54 -42.51
N GLN A 666 0.49 16.12 -42.93
CA GLN A 666 -0.38 16.94 -43.77
C GLN A 666 -1.83 16.48 -43.57
N GLU A 667 -2.61 17.30 -42.88
CA GLU A 667 -4.05 17.19 -42.74
C GLU A 667 -4.76 17.30 -44.10
N SER A 668 -5.91 16.61 -44.19
CA SER A 668 -7.17 17.15 -44.68
C SER A 668 -7.11 18.39 -45.59
N GLN A 669 -7.30 18.19 -46.90
CA GLN A 669 -7.95 19.18 -47.76
C GLN A 669 -9.17 18.54 -48.42
N LEU A 670 -10.34 19.06 -48.06
CA LEU A 670 -11.64 18.89 -48.73
C LEU A 670 -11.76 19.94 -49.86
N ILE A 671 -12.15 19.52 -51.06
CA ILE A 671 -12.94 20.29 -52.06
C ILE A 671 -13.75 19.24 -52.87
N LEU A 672 -15.00 18.96 -52.46
CA LEU A 672 -16.31 19.40 -53.00
C LEU A 672 -16.83 18.67 -54.28
N PRO A 673 -18.17 18.49 -54.41
CA PRO A 673 -18.81 17.62 -55.40
C PRO A 673 -19.30 18.37 -56.65
N VAL A 674 -19.35 17.73 -57.82
CA VAL A 674 -20.28 18.01 -58.94
C VAL A 674 -20.41 16.77 -59.84
N ASP A 675 -21.66 16.42 -60.16
CA ASP A 675 -22.15 15.38 -61.08
C ASP A 675 -21.66 15.52 -62.53
N THR A 676 -21.58 14.40 -63.27
CA THR A 676 -22.42 14.12 -64.45
C THR A 676 -22.13 12.73 -65.02
N ASN A 677 -23.21 11.99 -65.33
CA ASN A 677 -23.40 10.92 -66.32
C ASN A 677 -22.21 10.54 -67.23
N ASP A 678 -21.96 9.25 -67.48
CA ASP A 678 -22.70 8.51 -68.50
C ASP A 678 -22.38 7.00 -68.56
N ARG A 679 -23.32 6.27 -69.16
CA ARG A 679 -23.43 4.83 -69.39
C ARG A 679 -22.24 4.18 -70.13
N SER A 680 -21.96 2.91 -69.83
CA SER A 680 -22.18 1.78 -70.78
C SER A 680 -21.78 0.41 -70.19
N SER A 681 -22.80 -0.43 -69.99
CA SER A 681 -22.85 -1.87 -70.27
C SER A 681 -21.60 -2.56 -70.85
N ASN A 682 -21.13 -3.65 -70.23
CA ASN A 682 -21.28 -5.02 -70.74
C ASN A 682 -20.40 -6.06 -69.99
N VAL A 683 -21.00 -7.26 -69.87
CA VAL A 683 -20.50 -8.58 -69.44
C VAL A 683 -20.44 -8.86 -67.94
#